data_AF-G3JL75-F1
#
_entry.id   AF-G3JL75-F1
#
_cell.length_a   1.000
_cell.length_b   1.000
_cell.length_c   1.000
_cell.angle_alpha   90.00
_cell.angle_beta   90.00
_cell.angle_gamma   90.00
#
_symmetry.space_group_name_H-M   'P 1'
#
loop_
_entity.id
_entity.type
_entity.pdbx_description
1 polymer ?
#
loop_
_entity_poly.entity_id
_entity_poly.type
_entity_poly.pdbx_seq_one_letter_code
_entity_poly.pdbx_strand_id
1 'polypeptide(L)'
;MLSAAATVRLPMLLALAAAVLAAPGLQVLDVKQGTLASSDEPRKLHGRFLHITDFHPDQFYKFHADIDKSCHSGKGLAGKFGAEVSDCDSPISLANHTLDWVRDNLRDQIDFVIWTGDTARHDNDENHPRNSAQVLGTNRLVAAKMLETFSTDTPLGLSLQLPVVPTFGNNDFLPHNIMVPGPNRWFVDYADIWGPFIPEEQRHQFEYGGWFYTEVIPNKLVVFSLNTMFFFDRNAAVDGCALISEPGYKHMEWLRVQFERLRASGIKAILMGHVPPARTNNKQNWDETCWQRYTLWLKQYRDIVIGSLFGHMNIDHFVLQDTNDLDEDSILARGEYNFRQSMDLGNDKEVGISGKTDYLQDIRQQWSKLPTSAGHVTDKDFQDVDEDDEEDEDDEYDIESIFGKKKGKGKKKKGDKKKKKKRNLKKIGGKYAERYQISMIGPSVIPNYFPTMRVYEYNITGIEDNPVWKDVHGTPSTMQAAEQQRADELGFAPQELRRRSEDAPTMTEAEFEALFSDLFEDNDDGAAHDAGKKKRRKKRKGHSPPYLVIPPGPDADAPPGPAYMPQTLSWVAFTQYFANLTLINNEAEHGKSGHPVNPMHFEVEYDTRDDDWYGLADLTVREMLKLAHSIGGGGGNLVTAGEDVADWEDESEGCEDEEDASGGDADTSGKKKKGRKGRKGGKKKKKEKKNKLWIEFLRRAFVGTMDDDDLEDFA
;
A
#
# COMPACT_ATOMS: atom_id res chain seq x y z
N MET A 1 8.22 92.80 -1.48
CA MET A 1 8.24 93.57 -0.22
C MET A 1 7.88 92.59 0.90
N LEU A 2 8.89 92.06 1.62
CA LEU A 2 9.14 92.26 3.07
C LEU A 2 8.00 91.66 3.93
N SER A 3 8.17 90.73 4.89
CA SER A 3 9.31 90.46 5.78
C SER A 3 9.05 89.18 6.62
N ALA A 4 10.15 88.56 7.10
CA ALA A 4 10.29 87.66 8.27
C ALA A 4 9.60 86.28 8.26
N ALA A 5 10.34 85.22 7.92
CA ALA A 5 11.05 84.32 8.86
C ALA A 5 10.14 83.17 9.33
N ALA A 6 10.16 82.00 8.69
CA ALA A 6 11.17 80.94 8.83
C ALA A 6 11.23 80.33 10.25
N THR A 7 11.22 79.00 10.26
CA THR A 7 11.54 78.07 11.37
C THR A 7 10.54 77.90 12.52
N VAL A 8 9.39 77.26 12.27
CA VAL A 8 8.80 76.24 13.18
C VAL A 8 7.86 75.34 12.36
N ARG A 9 8.35 74.29 11.68
CA ARG A 9 7.61 73.04 11.34
C ARG A 9 8.57 71.96 10.81
N LEU A 10 9.68 71.75 11.52
CA LEU A 10 10.53 70.57 11.31
C LEU A 10 11.08 69.87 12.58
N PRO A 11 10.60 70.11 13.83
CA PRO A 11 10.97 69.23 14.94
C PRO A 11 9.87 68.25 15.37
N MET A 12 8.70 68.20 14.72
CA MET A 12 7.64 67.26 15.14
C MET A 12 7.64 65.92 14.38
N LEU A 13 8.36 65.83 13.26
CA LEU A 13 8.50 64.58 12.48
C LEU A 13 9.84 63.85 12.70
N LEU A 14 10.80 64.47 13.41
CA LEU A 14 12.02 63.79 13.89
C LEU A 14 11.96 63.40 15.38
N ALA A 15 10.96 63.87 16.14
CA ALA A 15 10.76 63.46 17.53
C ALA A 15 10.00 62.12 17.68
N LEU A 16 9.38 61.59 16.61
CA LEU A 16 8.84 60.23 16.60
C LEU A 16 9.82 59.17 16.07
N ALA A 17 10.93 59.59 15.46
CA ALA A 17 11.96 58.68 14.94
C ALA A 17 13.18 58.53 15.88
N ALA A 18 13.25 59.28 16.98
CA ALA A 18 14.40 59.29 17.90
C ALA A 18 14.04 58.90 19.36
N ALA A 19 12.88 58.25 19.58
CA ALA A 19 12.52 57.66 20.88
C ALA A 19 12.54 56.12 20.88
N VAL A 20 13.10 55.48 19.84
CA VAL A 20 13.27 54.02 19.75
C VAL A 20 14.75 53.58 19.85
N LEU A 21 15.68 54.52 20.05
CA LEU A 21 17.10 54.19 20.18
C LEU A 21 17.73 54.97 21.34
N ALA A 22 17.57 54.46 22.57
CA ALA A 22 18.66 54.34 23.55
C ALA A 22 18.17 53.86 24.94
N ALA A 23 18.78 52.75 25.36
CA ALA A 23 18.95 52.20 26.72
C ALA A 23 17.83 51.32 27.32
N PRO A 24 18.19 50.32 28.15
CA PRO A 24 19.28 49.35 28.02
C PRO A 24 18.73 47.91 28.00
N GLY A 25 19.37 47.02 27.23
CA GLY A 25 19.27 45.56 27.33
C GLY A 25 17.92 44.97 27.76
N LEU A 26 16.96 44.88 26.83
CA LEU A 26 15.91 43.87 26.96
C LEU A 26 16.62 42.52 26.92
N GLN A 27 16.68 41.89 28.09
CA GLN A 27 17.08 40.50 28.24
C GLN A 27 16.25 39.69 27.25
N VAL A 28 16.94 39.09 26.29
CA VAL A 28 16.57 37.75 25.81
C VAL A 28 16.16 36.98 27.05
N LEU A 29 14.90 36.58 27.14
CA LEU A 29 14.47 35.62 28.15
C LEU A 29 15.29 34.36 27.85
N ASP A 30 16.41 34.25 28.57
CA ASP A 30 17.19 33.04 28.69
C ASP A 30 16.25 32.02 29.31
N VAL A 31 15.74 31.12 28.47
CA VAL A 31 14.98 29.93 28.88
C VAL A 31 15.99 28.95 29.49
N LYS A 32 16.60 29.36 30.60
CA LYS A 32 17.48 28.56 31.45
C LYS A 32 17.26 28.97 32.90
N GLN A 33 16.13 28.57 33.46
CA GLN A 33 16.06 27.97 34.80
C GLN A 33 14.61 27.71 35.17
N GLY A 34 14.26 26.42 35.25
CA GLY A 34 12.95 25.97 35.67
C GLY A 34 12.52 24.64 35.09
N THR A 35 13.33 24.00 34.24
CA THR A 35 13.12 22.61 33.86
C THR A 35 13.64 21.73 34.98
N LEU A 36 12.73 21.05 35.69
CA LEU A 36 13.04 19.72 36.20
C LEU A 36 13.70 18.97 35.04
N ALA A 37 14.94 18.55 35.24
CA ALA A 37 15.69 17.79 34.26
C ALA A 37 14.90 16.51 33.96
N SER A 38 14.16 16.52 32.85
CA SER A 38 13.89 15.29 32.13
C SER A 38 15.24 14.86 31.57
N SER A 39 15.70 13.70 32.02
CA SER A 39 16.98 13.09 31.65
C SER A 39 16.98 12.46 30.25
N ASP A 40 15.97 12.74 29.42
CA ASP A 40 15.88 12.15 28.09
C ASP A 40 16.50 13.08 27.05
N GLU A 41 17.52 12.58 26.35
CA GLU A 41 17.99 13.24 25.13
C GLU A 41 16.82 13.40 24.15
N PRO A 42 16.75 14.52 23.41
CA PRO A 42 15.71 14.73 22.41
C PRO A 42 15.76 13.61 21.36
N ARG A 43 14.61 12.98 21.13
CA ARG A 43 14.45 11.92 20.12
C ARG A 43 14.88 12.45 18.75
N LYS A 44 15.66 11.67 18.03
CA LYS A 44 16.10 11.98 16.66
C LYS A 44 15.35 11.12 15.66
N LEU A 45 15.33 11.53 14.40
CA LEU A 45 14.82 10.70 13.32
C LEU A 45 15.69 9.47 13.15
N HIS A 46 15.05 8.31 13.03
CA HIS A 46 15.73 7.03 12.80
C HIS A 46 15.78 6.65 11.31
N GLY A 47 14.94 7.26 10.48
CA GLY A 47 14.76 6.86 9.09
C GLY A 47 13.99 5.56 8.95
N ARG A 48 13.06 5.27 9.87
CA ARG A 48 12.32 4.00 9.89
C ARG A 48 10.83 4.22 10.17
N PHE A 49 9.94 3.43 9.58
CA PHE A 49 8.52 3.45 9.95
C PHE A 49 7.88 2.07 9.91
N LEU A 50 6.86 1.85 10.74
CA LEU A 50 6.13 0.59 10.83
C LEU A 50 4.91 0.62 9.91
N HIS A 51 4.70 -0.46 9.15
CA HIS A 51 3.44 -0.77 8.47
C HIS A 51 2.85 -2.05 9.06
N ILE A 52 1.62 -1.95 9.57
CA ILE A 52 0.87 -3.04 10.19
C ILE A 52 -0.60 -2.98 9.75
N THR A 53 -1.24 -4.13 9.55
CA THR A 53 -2.58 -4.20 8.94
C THR A 53 -3.36 -5.44 9.37
N ASP A 54 -4.68 -5.39 9.19
CA ASP A 54 -5.56 -6.57 9.21
C ASP A 54 -5.43 -7.39 10.50
N PHE A 55 -5.80 -6.77 11.63
CA PHE A 55 -5.75 -7.43 12.94
C PHE A 55 -6.88 -8.43 13.12
N HIS A 56 -8.08 -8.12 12.63
CA HIS A 56 -9.28 -8.95 12.77
C HIS A 56 -9.47 -9.61 14.16
N PRO A 57 -9.43 -8.85 15.27
CA PRO A 57 -9.69 -9.39 16.58
C PRO A 57 -11.11 -9.95 16.70
N ASP A 58 -11.20 -11.17 17.20
CA ASP A 58 -12.41 -11.93 17.40
C ASP A 58 -12.62 -12.26 18.88
N GLN A 59 -13.75 -11.78 19.39
CA GLN A 59 -14.18 -11.99 20.77
C GLN A 59 -14.79 -13.38 21.02
N PHE A 60 -15.13 -14.11 19.95
CA PHE A 60 -15.74 -15.44 20.02
C PHE A 60 -14.74 -16.57 19.84
N TYR A 61 -13.50 -16.25 19.48
CA TYR A 61 -12.41 -17.20 19.35
C TYR A 61 -12.24 -18.04 20.63
N LYS A 62 -12.18 -19.35 20.47
CA LYS A 62 -11.97 -20.31 21.56
C LYS A 62 -10.77 -21.18 21.28
N PHE A 63 -9.89 -21.22 22.27
CA PHE A 63 -8.79 -22.17 22.30
C PHE A 63 -9.30 -23.62 22.22
N HIS A 64 -8.62 -24.45 21.43
CA HIS A 64 -9.01 -25.82 21.07
C HIS A 64 -10.38 -25.93 20.39
N ALA A 65 -10.90 -24.87 19.78
CA ALA A 65 -12.06 -24.97 18.92
C ALA A 65 -11.72 -25.59 17.56
N ASP A 66 -12.78 -25.95 16.83
CA ASP A 66 -12.74 -26.46 15.48
C ASP A 66 -12.49 -25.32 14.48
N ILE A 67 -11.44 -25.44 13.66
CA ILE A 67 -11.04 -24.41 12.69
C ILE A 67 -12.08 -24.27 11.57
N ASP A 68 -12.80 -25.35 11.25
CA ASP A 68 -13.89 -25.35 10.26
C ASP A 68 -15.17 -24.66 10.78
N LYS A 69 -15.18 -24.23 12.04
CA LYS A 69 -16.30 -23.55 12.70
C LYS A 69 -15.90 -22.17 13.20
N SER A 70 -15.08 -21.48 12.40
CA SER A 70 -14.57 -20.13 12.67
C SER A 70 -13.83 -20.02 14.02
N CYS A 71 -13.34 -21.13 14.56
CA CYS A 71 -12.79 -21.20 15.92
C CYS A 71 -13.76 -20.78 17.04
N HIS A 72 -15.08 -20.83 16.83
CA HIS A 72 -16.08 -20.43 17.85
C HIS A 72 -16.65 -21.60 18.66
N SER A 73 -16.54 -22.83 18.14
CA SER A 73 -17.18 -24.00 18.75
C SER A 73 -16.50 -25.31 18.37
N GLY A 74 -16.97 -26.43 18.93
CA GLY A 74 -16.38 -27.74 18.68
C GLY A 74 -15.06 -27.96 19.42
N LYS A 75 -14.36 -29.02 19.05
CA LYS A 75 -13.01 -29.34 19.52
C LYS A 75 -12.11 -29.53 18.30
N GLY A 76 -10.99 -28.84 18.25
CA GLY A 76 -10.06 -28.89 17.13
C GLY A 76 -8.70 -28.29 17.45
N LEU A 77 -8.02 -27.82 16.41
CA LEU A 77 -6.61 -27.44 16.43
C LEU A 77 -6.37 -25.95 16.69
N ALA A 78 -7.41 -25.18 17.04
CA ALA A 78 -7.26 -23.75 17.31
C ALA A 78 -6.26 -23.50 18.46
N GLY A 79 -5.14 -22.85 18.15
CA GLY A 79 -4.10 -22.52 19.10
C GLY A 79 -4.49 -21.40 20.08
N LYS A 80 -3.66 -21.15 21.09
CA LYS A 80 -3.95 -20.11 22.08
C LYS A 80 -3.83 -18.70 21.50
N PHE A 81 -2.90 -18.51 20.57
CA PHE A 81 -2.57 -17.22 19.97
C PHE A 81 -3.05 -17.09 18.53
N GLY A 82 -3.88 -18.02 18.06
CA GLY A 82 -4.37 -18.05 16.69
C GLY A 82 -4.21 -19.44 16.09
N ALA A 83 -4.80 -19.62 14.92
CA ALA A 83 -4.71 -20.84 14.14
C ALA A 83 -4.20 -20.48 12.74
N GLU A 84 -2.90 -20.64 12.51
CA GLU A 84 -2.28 -20.41 11.21
C GLU A 84 -2.90 -21.28 10.11
N VAL A 85 -2.89 -20.80 8.85
CA VAL A 85 -3.39 -21.54 7.69
C VAL A 85 -4.86 -21.98 7.86
N SER A 86 -5.67 -21.08 8.41
CA SER A 86 -7.11 -21.29 8.61
C SER A 86 -7.91 -20.03 8.31
N ASP A 87 -9.24 -20.16 8.27
CA ASP A 87 -10.17 -19.03 8.12
C ASP A 87 -10.58 -18.40 9.47
N CYS A 88 -9.85 -18.74 10.54
CA CYS A 88 -10.10 -18.17 11.86
C CYS A 88 -9.50 -16.76 11.98
N ASP A 89 -10.31 -15.85 12.50
CA ASP A 89 -9.86 -14.53 12.91
C ASP A 89 -8.97 -14.57 14.16
N SER A 90 -8.33 -13.45 14.48
CA SER A 90 -7.35 -13.36 15.56
C SER A 90 -8.00 -13.43 16.94
N PRO A 91 -7.52 -14.25 17.89
CA PRO A 91 -7.90 -14.03 19.29
C PRO A 91 -7.42 -12.65 19.76
N ILE A 92 -8.18 -12.00 20.65
CA ILE A 92 -7.80 -10.69 21.21
C ILE A 92 -6.37 -10.67 21.77
N SER A 93 -5.92 -11.78 22.34
CA SER A 93 -4.55 -11.94 22.85
C SER A 93 -3.49 -11.76 21.78
N LEU A 94 -3.73 -12.19 20.53
CA LEU A 94 -2.77 -12.02 19.44
C LEU A 94 -2.52 -10.53 19.17
N ALA A 95 -3.60 -9.75 18.95
CA ALA A 95 -3.49 -8.32 18.72
C ALA A 95 -2.77 -7.58 19.87
N ASN A 96 -3.11 -7.94 21.12
CA ASN A 96 -2.47 -7.35 22.30
C ASN A 96 -0.97 -7.67 22.39
N HIS A 97 -0.60 -8.94 22.26
CA HIS A 97 0.79 -9.37 22.39
C HIS A 97 1.67 -8.92 21.21
N THR A 98 1.09 -8.80 20.02
CA THR A 98 1.74 -8.17 18.87
C THR A 98 2.12 -6.73 19.17
N LEU A 99 1.17 -5.93 19.69
CA LEU A 99 1.43 -4.53 20.03
C LEU A 99 2.34 -4.36 21.24
N ASP A 100 2.30 -5.28 22.22
CA ASP A 100 3.29 -5.33 23.30
C ASP A 100 4.70 -5.60 22.76
N TRP A 101 4.85 -6.52 21.80
CA TRP A 101 6.15 -6.80 21.20
C TRP A 101 6.66 -5.58 20.41
N VAL A 102 5.79 -4.89 19.67
CA VAL A 102 6.12 -3.64 18.98
C VAL A 102 6.57 -2.55 19.95
N ARG A 103 5.86 -2.38 21.08
CA ARG A 103 6.25 -1.44 22.15
C ARG A 103 7.68 -1.70 22.62
N ASP A 104 7.98 -2.96 22.90
CA ASP A 104 9.20 -3.35 23.59
C ASP A 104 10.42 -3.43 22.65
N ASN A 105 10.21 -3.61 21.33
CA ASN A 105 11.29 -3.87 20.37
C ASN A 105 11.42 -2.80 19.28
N LEU A 106 10.33 -2.15 18.84
CA LEU A 106 10.35 -1.28 17.65
C LEU A 106 10.01 0.18 17.94
N ARG A 107 9.15 0.48 18.91
CA ARG A 107 8.60 1.82 19.17
C ARG A 107 9.68 2.90 19.23
N ASP A 108 10.78 2.63 19.91
CA ASP A 108 11.84 3.61 20.15
C ASP A 108 12.87 3.67 19.01
N GLN A 109 12.61 3.00 17.88
CA GLN A 109 13.47 2.95 16.70
C GLN A 109 12.77 3.33 15.39
N ILE A 110 11.52 3.79 15.45
CA ILE A 110 10.70 4.17 14.28
C ILE A 110 10.19 5.60 14.40
N ASP A 111 9.88 6.28 13.31
CA ASP A 111 9.50 7.70 13.32
C ASP A 111 7.98 7.90 13.26
N PHE A 112 7.25 6.95 12.68
CA PHE A 112 5.77 6.96 12.58
C PHE A 112 5.24 5.55 12.28
N VAL A 113 3.91 5.39 12.36
CA VAL A 113 3.19 4.13 12.12
C VAL A 113 2.10 4.33 11.08
N ILE A 114 2.02 3.40 10.13
CA ILE A 114 0.96 3.28 9.13
C ILE A 114 0.11 2.05 9.49
N TRP A 115 -1.17 2.28 9.77
CA TRP A 115 -2.13 1.25 10.15
C TRP A 115 -3.24 1.15 9.10
N THR A 116 -3.17 0.17 8.21
CA THR A 116 -4.06 0.08 7.03
C THR A 116 -5.41 -0.61 7.29
N GLY A 117 -5.95 -0.52 8.52
CA GLY A 117 -7.34 -0.89 8.82
C GLY A 117 -7.60 -2.39 9.02
N ASP A 118 -8.89 -2.75 8.95
CA ASP A 118 -9.46 -4.09 9.11
C ASP A 118 -9.27 -4.68 10.52
N THR A 119 -10.11 -4.16 11.41
CA THR A 119 -10.01 -4.34 12.87
C THR A 119 -11.26 -4.99 13.46
N ALA A 120 -12.25 -5.30 12.63
CA ALA A 120 -13.38 -6.13 13.02
C ALA A 120 -13.28 -7.48 12.31
N ARG A 121 -13.45 -8.58 13.06
CA ARG A 121 -13.52 -9.95 12.54
C ARG A 121 -14.40 -10.07 11.30
N HIS A 122 -14.14 -11.06 10.44
CA HIS A 122 -15.01 -11.45 9.35
C HIS A 122 -16.37 -11.96 9.87
N ASP A 123 -17.39 -11.90 9.03
CA ASP A 123 -18.73 -12.38 9.37
C ASP A 123 -18.94 -13.84 8.94
N ASN A 124 -18.02 -14.71 9.35
CA ASN A 124 -17.93 -16.10 8.89
C ASN A 124 -18.79 -17.08 9.71
N ASP A 125 -19.40 -16.66 10.82
CA ASP A 125 -20.27 -17.50 11.66
C ASP A 125 -21.70 -16.95 11.72
N GLU A 126 -22.62 -17.64 11.03
CA GLU A 126 -24.05 -17.31 10.99
C GLU A 126 -24.72 -17.31 12.39
N ASN A 127 -24.16 -18.01 13.38
CA ASN A 127 -24.70 -18.01 14.75
C ASN A 127 -24.30 -16.76 15.53
N HIS A 128 -23.24 -16.08 15.11
CA HIS A 128 -22.73 -14.87 15.72
C HIS A 128 -22.53 -13.81 14.63
N PRO A 129 -23.62 -13.30 14.02
CA PRO A 129 -23.51 -12.28 12.99
C PRO A 129 -22.90 -10.99 13.57
N ARG A 130 -22.09 -10.31 12.77
CA ARG A 130 -21.41 -9.08 13.17
C ARG A 130 -22.39 -7.92 13.25
N ASN A 131 -22.35 -7.20 14.37
CA ASN A 131 -23.17 -6.00 14.58
C ASN A 131 -22.31 -4.77 14.89
N SER A 132 -22.92 -3.58 14.79
CA SER A 132 -22.17 -2.31 14.92
C SER A 132 -21.50 -2.14 16.29
N ALA A 133 -22.09 -2.66 17.36
CA ALA A 133 -21.47 -2.55 18.70
C ALA A 133 -20.17 -3.36 18.77
N GLN A 134 -20.13 -4.52 18.10
CA GLN A 134 -18.92 -5.34 18.02
C GLN A 134 -17.86 -4.69 17.14
N VAL A 135 -18.23 -4.19 15.96
CA VAL A 135 -17.31 -3.50 15.03
C VAL A 135 -16.64 -2.31 15.72
N LEU A 136 -17.44 -1.43 16.32
CA LEU A 136 -16.92 -0.27 17.06
C LEU A 136 -16.19 -0.69 18.34
N GLY A 137 -16.58 -1.81 18.96
CA GLY A 137 -15.96 -2.34 20.17
C GLY A 137 -14.53 -2.81 19.94
N THR A 138 -14.30 -3.62 18.90
CA THR A 138 -12.97 -4.11 18.55
C THR A 138 -12.08 -2.98 18.05
N ASN A 139 -12.62 -2.04 17.27
CA ASN A 139 -11.91 -0.85 16.84
C ASN A 139 -11.49 0.04 18.02
N ARG A 140 -12.35 0.22 19.03
CA ARG A 140 -11.96 0.90 20.28
C ARG A 140 -10.85 0.17 21.02
N LEU A 141 -10.91 -1.16 21.10
CA LEU A 141 -9.90 -1.97 21.78
C LEU A 141 -8.53 -1.80 21.12
N VAL A 142 -8.45 -1.99 19.81
CA VAL A 142 -7.18 -1.86 19.08
C VAL A 142 -6.69 -0.42 19.03
N ALA A 143 -7.58 0.56 18.84
CA ALA A 143 -7.21 1.98 18.90
C ALA A 143 -6.66 2.37 20.28
N ALA A 144 -7.28 1.90 21.37
CA ALA A 144 -6.77 2.13 22.71
C ALA A 144 -5.40 1.47 22.92
N LYS A 145 -5.21 0.24 22.41
CA LYS A 145 -3.92 -0.46 22.50
C LYS A 145 -2.84 0.21 21.65
N MET A 146 -3.17 0.72 20.46
CA MET A 146 -2.28 1.55 19.63
C MET A 146 -1.86 2.81 20.38
N LEU A 147 -2.82 3.51 20.99
CA LEU A 147 -2.54 4.71 21.79
C LEU A 147 -1.60 4.38 22.96
N GLU A 148 -1.88 3.32 23.73
CA GLU A 148 -1.02 2.85 24.82
C GLU A 148 0.40 2.52 24.31
N THR A 149 0.49 1.80 23.19
CA THR A 149 1.76 1.34 22.61
C THR A 149 2.65 2.52 22.21
N PHE A 150 2.09 3.53 21.55
CA PHE A 150 2.85 4.64 20.96
C PHE A 150 2.81 5.94 21.77
N SER A 151 2.25 5.92 22.98
CA SER A 151 2.22 7.07 23.88
C SER A 151 3.27 6.98 24.99
N THR A 152 3.55 8.15 25.56
CA THR A 152 4.29 8.30 26.82
C THR A 152 3.40 8.98 27.85
N ASP A 153 3.57 8.61 29.12
CA ASP A 153 2.88 9.28 30.22
C ASP A 153 3.34 10.73 30.33
N THR A 154 2.37 11.66 30.37
CA THR A 154 2.62 13.08 30.65
C THR A 154 1.76 13.53 31.82
N PRO A 155 2.08 14.66 32.47
CA PRO A 155 1.25 15.22 33.54
C PRO A 155 -0.20 15.52 33.14
N LEU A 156 -0.48 15.65 31.83
CA LEU A 156 -1.80 15.91 31.27
C LEU A 156 -2.52 14.64 30.79
N GLY A 157 -1.90 13.46 30.92
CA GLY A 157 -2.40 12.18 30.42
C GLY A 157 -1.46 11.56 29.38
N LEU A 158 -1.93 10.51 28.70
CA LEU A 158 -1.19 9.88 27.61
C LEU A 158 -1.08 10.85 26.43
N SER A 159 0.14 11.05 25.95
CA SER A 159 0.41 11.82 24.73
C SER A 159 1.24 10.98 23.78
N LEU A 160 0.85 10.97 22.49
CA LEU A 160 1.55 10.24 21.45
C LEU A 160 3.00 10.70 21.36
N GLN A 161 3.91 9.74 21.33
CA GLN A 161 5.34 10.00 21.14
C GLN A 161 5.68 10.12 19.65
N LEU A 162 4.93 9.42 18.80
CA LEU A 162 5.06 9.39 17.35
C LEU A 162 3.67 9.26 16.72
N PRO A 163 3.45 9.76 15.49
CA PRO A 163 2.14 9.74 14.86
C PRO A 163 1.79 8.35 14.35
N VAL A 164 0.54 7.95 14.58
CA VAL A 164 -0.07 6.73 14.05
C VAL A 164 -1.15 7.15 13.06
N VAL A 165 -1.09 6.66 11.83
CA VAL A 165 -2.02 7.03 10.76
C VAL A 165 -2.93 5.84 10.44
N PRO A 166 -4.18 5.82 10.92
CA PRO A 166 -5.17 4.79 10.58
C PRO A 166 -5.85 5.04 9.24
N THR A 167 -6.39 3.98 8.63
CA THR A 167 -7.41 4.06 7.57
C THR A 167 -8.50 3.00 7.78
N PHE A 168 -9.63 3.17 7.09
CA PHE A 168 -10.73 2.21 7.11
C PHE A 168 -10.39 0.98 6.27
N GLY A 169 -10.61 -0.20 6.85
CA GLY A 169 -10.76 -1.43 6.10
C GLY A 169 -12.21 -1.76 5.77
N ASN A 170 -12.43 -2.73 4.88
CA ASN A 170 -13.75 -3.08 4.38
C ASN A 170 -14.64 -3.80 5.42
N ASN A 171 -14.03 -4.25 6.51
CA ASN A 171 -14.67 -4.87 7.66
C ASN A 171 -15.00 -3.88 8.81
N ASP A 172 -14.50 -2.65 8.75
CA ASP A 172 -14.61 -1.66 9.82
C ASP A 172 -15.97 -0.91 9.86
N PHE A 173 -16.97 -1.40 9.14
CA PHE A 173 -18.31 -0.85 9.13
C PHE A 173 -19.30 -1.89 8.64
N LEU A 174 -20.59 -1.58 8.77
CA LEU A 174 -21.68 -2.40 8.24
C LEU A 174 -22.58 -1.58 7.32
N PRO A 175 -23.11 -2.21 6.25
CA PRO A 175 -22.81 -3.58 5.81
C PRO A 175 -21.37 -3.74 5.29
N HIS A 176 -20.84 -4.96 5.32
CA HIS A 176 -19.49 -5.27 4.82
C HIS A 176 -19.32 -4.76 3.37
N ASN A 177 -18.19 -4.13 3.06
CA ASN A 177 -17.87 -3.50 1.76
C ASN A 177 -18.71 -2.27 1.37
N ILE A 178 -19.89 -2.07 1.95
CA ILE A 178 -20.86 -1.03 1.54
C ILE A 178 -20.67 0.25 2.36
N MET A 179 -19.70 1.07 1.97
CA MET A 179 -19.51 2.39 2.59
C MET A 179 -20.32 3.46 1.85
N VAL A 180 -21.30 4.04 2.54
CA VAL A 180 -22.09 5.16 2.01
C VAL A 180 -21.32 6.49 2.09
N PRO A 181 -21.56 7.44 1.17
CA PRO A 181 -20.98 8.79 1.24
C PRO A 181 -21.23 9.49 2.58
N GLY A 182 -20.26 10.29 3.03
CA GLY A 182 -20.39 11.08 4.25
C GLY A 182 -21.20 12.37 4.08
N PRO A 183 -21.57 13.03 5.19
CA PRO A 183 -21.38 12.59 6.57
C PRO A 183 -22.28 11.40 6.91
N ASN A 184 -21.73 10.39 7.59
CA ASN A 184 -22.46 9.20 8.02
C ASN A 184 -22.11 8.84 9.47
N ARG A 185 -22.88 7.93 10.07
CA ARG A 185 -22.69 7.52 11.48
C ARG A 185 -21.30 6.94 11.74
N TRP A 186 -20.78 6.13 10.83
CA TRP A 186 -19.45 5.52 10.98
C TRP A 186 -18.37 6.60 11.07
N PHE A 187 -18.39 7.62 10.22
CA PHE A 187 -17.41 8.70 10.29
C PHE A 187 -17.48 9.47 11.61
N VAL A 188 -18.68 9.68 12.16
CA VAL A 188 -18.84 10.32 13.47
C VAL A 188 -18.30 9.43 14.61
N ASP A 189 -18.65 8.14 14.62
CA ASP A 189 -18.17 7.20 15.63
C ASP A 189 -16.64 7.03 15.57
N TYR A 190 -16.06 6.98 14.37
CA TYR A 190 -14.62 6.90 14.18
C TYR A 190 -13.88 8.22 14.41
N ALA A 191 -14.52 9.37 14.24
CA ALA A 191 -13.92 10.66 14.62
C ALA A 191 -13.66 10.72 16.14
N ASP A 192 -14.47 10.01 16.92
CA ASP A 192 -14.25 9.83 18.36
C ASP A 192 -13.15 8.79 18.65
N ILE A 193 -13.22 7.61 18.01
CA ILE A 193 -12.26 6.51 18.23
C ILE A 193 -10.85 6.91 17.79
N TRP A 194 -10.71 7.52 16.62
CA TRP A 194 -9.44 7.97 16.04
C TRP A 194 -9.12 9.43 16.35
N GLY A 195 -9.90 10.10 17.19
CA GLY A 195 -9.67 11.48 17.61
C GLY A 195 -8.24 11.79 18.09
N PRO A 196 -7.54 10.86 18.79
CA PRO A 196 -6.12 11.04 19.14
C PRO A 196 -5.14 10.96 17.96
N PHE A 197 -5.52 10.32 16.86
CA PHE A 197 -4.67 10.06 15.69
C PHE A 197 -4.90 11.05 14.54
N ILE A 198 -6.11 11.62 14.45
CA ILE A 198 -6.49 12.55 13.39
C ILE A 198 -6.11 13.98 13.82
N PRO A 199 -5.24 14.68 13.05
CA PRO A 199 -4.94 16.08 13.31
C PRO A 199 -6.21 16.92 13.32
N GLU A 200 -6.27 17.89 14.22
CA GLU A 200 -7.46 18.71 14.43
C GLU A 200 -7.93 19.41 13.15
N GLU A 201 -6.99 19.99 12.40
CA GLU A 201 -7.26 20.65 11.12
C GLU A 201 -7.83 19.72 10.04
N GLN A 202 -7.77 18.41 10.24
CA GLN A 202 -8.31 17.40 9.32
C GLN A 202 -9.65 16.81 9.74
N ARG A 203 -10.14 17.08 10.97
CA ARG A 203 -11.34 16.41 11.50
C ARG A 203 -12.59 16.64 10.65
N HIS A 204 -12.82 17.87 10.20
CA HIS A 204 -13.95 18.16 9.30
C HIS A 204 -13.82 17.43 7.95
N GLN A 205 -12.59 17.29 7.44
CA GLN A 205 -12.35 16.55 6.20
C GLN A 205 -12.62 15.05 6.39
N PHE A 206 -12.23 14.51 7.54
CA PHE A 206 -12.49 13.15 7.94
C PHE A 206 -14.00 12.88 8.11
N GLU A 207 -14.75 13.74 8.80
CA GLU A 207 -16.20 13.56 8.94
C GLU A 207 -16.96 13.65 7.61
N TYR A 208 -16.41 14.39 6.64
CA TYR A 208 -16.97 14.51 5.30
C TYR A 208 -16.79 13.24 4.46
N GLY A 209 -15.63 12.59 4.54
CA GLY A 209 -15.23 11.57 3.57
C GLY A 209 -14.48 10.36 4.13
N GLY A 210 -14.15 10.33 5.41
CA GLY A 210 -13.32 9.28 6.01
C GLY A 210 -11.87 9.28 5.52
N TRP A 211 -11.41 10.35 4.87
CA TRP A 211 -10.03 10.52 4.40
C TRP A 211 -9.40 11.75 5.04
N PHE A 212 -8.09 11.71 5.25
CA PHE A 212 -7.31 12.80 5.86
C PHE A 212 -5.82 12.63 5.55
N TYR A 213 -4.99 13.56 6.00
CA TYR A 213 -3.54 13.39 6.00
C TYR A 213 -2.93 13.74 7.35
N THR A 214 -1.77 13.17 7.65
CA THR A 214 -0.99 13.53 8.83
C THR A 214 0.42 13.90 8.41
N GLU A 215 0.90 15.05 8.88
CA GLU A 215 2.31 15.40 8.78
C GLU A 215 3.09 14.50 9.74
N VAL A 216 3.87 13.57 9.20
CA VAL A 216 4.62 12.59 10.00
C VAL A 216 6.06 13.02 10.24
N ILE A 217 6.62 13.84 9.34
CA ILE A 217 7.89 14.54 9.55
C ILE A 217 7.62 16.03 9.28
N PRO A 218 7.69 16.88 10.32
CA PRO A 218 7.38 18.31 10.21
C PRO A 218 8.11 19.01 9.04
N ASN A 219 7.35 19.69 8.20
CA ASN A 219 7.69 20.40 6.97
C ASN A 219 8.41 19.56 5.91
N LYS A 220 8.33 18.22 5.97
CA LYS A 220 9.07 17.32 5.07
C LYS A 220 8.21 16.21 4.46
N LEU A 221 7.39 15.54 5.27
CA LEU A 221 6.68 14.33 4.85
C LEU A 221 5.27 14.26 5.44
N VAL A 222 4.31 13.98 4.56
CA VAL A 222 2.90 13.77 4.89
C VAL A 222 2.48 12.35 4.46
N VAL A 223 1.67 11.70 5.28
CA VAL A 223 0.98 10.44 4.94
C VAL A 223 -0.49 10.73 4.68
N PHE A 224 -1.00 10.33 3.52
CA PHE A 224 -2.42 10.43 3.17
C PHE A 224 -3.13 9.13 3.50
N SER A 225 -4.09 9.20 4.42
CA SER A 225 -5.05 8.13 4.67
C SER A 225 -6.19 8.25 3.67
N LEU A 226 -6.11 7.43 2.60
CA LEU A 226 -7.13 7.35 1.57
C LEU A 226 -8.27 6.45 2.04
N ASN A 227 -9.51 6.86 1.77
CA ASN A 227 -10.67 6.02 1.95
C ASN A 227 -10.94 5.22 0.67
N THR A 228 -10.21 4.11 0.51
CA THR A 228 -10.27 3.28 -0.70
C THR A 228 -11.59 2.56 -0.88
N MET A 229 -12.49 2.57 0.12
CA MET A 229 -13.84 2.01 -0.03
C MET A 229 -14.68 2.78 -1.04
N PHE A 230 -14.35 4.05 -1.32
CA PHE A 230 -14.98 4.81 -2.40
C PHE A 230 -14.40 4.54 -3.78
N PHE A 231 -13.32 3.75 -3.86
CA PHE A 231 -12.75 3.26 -5.11
C PHE A 231 -13.08 1.78 -5.32
N PHE A 232 -13.48 1.08 -4.26
CA PHE A 232 -13.69 -0.36 -4.27
C PHE A 232 -14.85 -0.76 -5.17
N ASP A 233 -14.59 -1.65 -6.13
CA ASP A 233 -15.54 -2.10 -7.15
C ASP A 233 -16.78 -2.77 -6.53
N ARG A 234 -16.62 -3.40 -5.36
CA ARG A 234 -17.71 -4.08 -4.65
C ARG A 234 -18.54 -3.19 -3.74
N ASN A 235 -18.19 -1.90 -3.64
CA ASN A 235 -19.00 -0.98 -2.87
C ASN A 235 -20.20 -0.53 -3.72
N ALA A 236 -21.31 -1.24 -3.62
CA ALA A 236 -22.54 -0.93 -4.36
C ALA A 236 -23.17 0.43 -3.99
N ALA A 237 -22.71 1.12 -2.94
CA ALA A 237 -23.19 2.44 -2.56
C ALA A 237 -22.55 3.59 -3.34
N VAL A 238 -21.57 3.32 -4.19
CA VAL A 238 -20.84 4.33 -4.99
C VAL A 238 -20.68 3.88 -6.44
N ASP A 239 -20.48 4.85 -7.35
CA ASP A 239 -20.36 4.59 -8.80
C ASP A 239 -19.04 5.16 -9.34
N GLY A 240 -17.94 4.74 -8.72
CA GLY A 240 -16.57 5.07 -9.13
C GLY A 240 -16.20 6.56 -8.99
N CYS A 241 -15.31 7.01 -9.88
CA CYS A 241 -14.71 8.34 -9.82
C CYS A 241 -15.04 9.23 -11.03
N ALA A 242 -15.86 8.78 -11.98
CA ALA A 242 -16.18 9.57 -13.17
C ALA A 242 -17.06 10.80 -12.89
N LEU A 243 -18.10 10.64 -12.07
CA LEU A 243 -19.15 11.66 -11.86
C LEU A 243 -18.86 12.57 -10.66
N ILE A 244 -19.05 13.88 -10.82
CA ILE A 244 -18.80 14.88 -9.76
C ILE A 244 -19.60 14.64 -8.47
N SER A 245 -20.77 13.99 -8.59
CA SER A 245 -21.60 13.63 -7.44
C SER A 245 -20.96 12.59 -6.54
N GLU A 246 -20.16 11.69 -7.12
CA GLU A 246 -19.62 10.52 -6.42
C GLU A 246 -18.52 10.91 -5.43
N PRO A 247 -18.46 10.24 -4.27
CA PRO A 247 -17.42 10.48 -3.29
C PRO A 247 -16.04 10.18 -3.87
N GLY A 248 -15.90 9.18 -4.75
CA GLY A 248 -14.65 8.84 -5.43
C GLY A 248 -14.09 10.01 -6.24
N TYR A 249 -14.94 10.71 -7.01
CA TYR A 249 -14.54 11.92 -7.74
C TYR A 249 -14.03 13.00 -6.79
N LYS A 250 -14.79 13.28 -5.72
CA LYS A 250 -14.48 14.35 -4.76
C LYS A 250 -13.19 14.05 -4.00
N HIS A 251 -12.96 12.78 -3.66
CA HIS A 251 -11.72 12.32 -3.04
C HIS A 251 -10.52 12.54 -3.97
N MET A 252 -10.64 12.22 -5.26
CA MET A 252 -9.57 12.46 -6.24
C MET A 252 -9.29 13.96 -6.45
N GLU A 253 -10.31 14.80 -6.44
CA GLU A 253 -10.13 16.26 -6.50
C GLU A 253 -9.49 16.84 -5.24
N TRP A 254 -9.88 16.35 -4.06
CA TRP A 254 -9.22 16.70 -2.81
C TRP A 254 -7.73 16.36 -2.86
N LEU A 255 -7.40 15.14 -3.31
CA LEU A 255 -6.02 14.68 -3.43
C LEU A 255 -5.21 15.55 -4.39
N ARG A 256 -5.79 15.90 -5.55
CA ARG A 256 -5.17 16.82 -6.52
C ARG A 256 -4.82 18.17 -5.90
N VAL A 257 -5.74 18.77 -5.14
CA VAL A 257 -5.52 20.07 -4.47
C VAL A 257 -4.47 19.97 -3.37
N GLN A 258 -4.45 18.89 -2.59
CA GLN A 258 -3.41 18.73 -1.57
C GLN A 258 -2.03 18.55 -2.19
N PHE A 259 -1.91 17.71 -3.23
CA PHE A 259 -0.65 17.52 -3.95
C PHE A 259 -0.10 18.80 -4.57
N GLU A 260 -0.97 19.65 -5.14
CA GLU A 260 -0.56 20.96 -5.65
C GLU A 260 0.09 21.83 -4.56
N ARG A 261 -0.49 21.82 -3.34
CA ARG A 261 0.05 22.56 -2.19
C ARG A 261 1.36 21.96 -1.68
N LEU A 262 1.48 20.63 -1.62
CA LEU A 262 2.69 19.96 -1.18
C LEU A 262 3.85 20.22 -2.14
N ARG A 263 3.61 20.14 -3.46
CA ARG A 263 4.59 20.51 -4.48
C ARG A 263 5.07 21.95 -4.30
N ALA A 264 4.15 22.89 -4.13
CA ALA A 264 4.50 24.30 -3.92
C ALA A 264 5.32 24.53 -2.64
N SER A 265 5.15 23.67 -1.64
CA SER A 265 5.86 23.74 -0.34
C SER A 265 7.10 22.85 -0.27
N GLY A 266 7.40 22.07 -1.31
CA GLY A 266 8.50 21.11 -1.33
C GLY A 266 8.33 19.90 -0.40
N ILE A 267 7.11 19.64 0.08
CA ILE A 267 6.77 18.54 0.99
C ILE A 267 6.47 17.27 0.16
N LYS A 268 6.87 16.10 0.66
CA LYS A 268 6.66 14.81 0.00
C LYS A 268 5.48 14.04 0.60
N ALA A 269 4.98 13.06 -0.13
CA ALA A 269 3.79 12.31 0.22
C ALA A 269 3.99 10.79 0.17
N ILE A 270 3.48 10.09 1.18
CA ILE A 270 3.18 8.65 1.13
C ILE A 270 1.67 8.50 1.06
N LEU A 271 1.19 7.57 0.23
CA LEU A 271 -0.23 7.24 0.17
C LEU A 271 -0.47 5.91 0.88
N MET A 272 -1.53 5.83 1.67
CA MET A 272 -1.97 4.59 2.27
C MET A 272 -3.47 4.40 2.07
N GLY A 273 -3.91 3.15 2.03
CA GLY A 273 -5.31 2.76 2.00
C GLY A 273 -5.45 1.31 2.43
N HIS A 274 -6.66 0.79 2.48
CA HIS A 274 -6.85 -0.62 2.82
C HIS A 274 -6.84 -1.49 1.56
N VAL A 275 -7.83 -1.31 0.69
CA VAL A 275 -7.98 -2.10 -0.53
C VAL A 275 -6.98 -1.61 -1.59
N PRO A 276 -6.07 -2.47 -2.09
CA PRO A 276 -5.08 -2.06 -3.08
C PRO A 276 -5.68 -1.90 -4.49
N PRO A 277 -5.04 -1.09 -5.36
CA PRO A 277 -5.43 -0.89 -6.76
C PRO A 277 -5.03 -2.10 -7.65
N ALA A 278 -5.38 -3.31 -7.22
CA ALA A 278 -5.15 -4.54 -7.98
C ALA A 278 -6.02 -4.55 -9.25
N ARG A 279 -5.36 -4.81 -10.39
CA ARG A 279 -5.97 -4.84 -11.72
C ARG A 279 -5.33 -5.94 -12.56
N THR A 280 -5.92 -7.13 -12.54
CA THR A 280 -5.53 -8.29 -13.34
C THR A 280 -6.72 -8.84 -14.12
N ASN A 281 -6.50 -9.92 -14.87
CA ASN A 281 -7.57 -10.56 -15.62
C ASN A 281 -8.57 -11.28 -14.72
N ASN A 282 -8.18 -11.73 -13.53
CA ASN A 282 -9.06 -12.43 -12.60
C ASN A 282 -9.32 -11.65 -11.30
N LYS A 283 -8.83 -10.41 -11.18
CA LYS A 283 -9.04 -9.60 -9.98
C LYS A 283 -9.03 -8.12 -10.33
N GLN A 284 -10.14 -7.45 -10.06
CA GLN A 284 -10.23 -6.00 -10.11
C GLN A 284 -10.76 -5.50 -8.77
N ASN A 285 -9.90 -4.82 -8.02
CA ASN A 285 -10.31 -4.28 -6.73
C ASN A 285 -10.97 -2.92 -6.88
N TRP A 286 -10.47 -2.04 -7.75
CA TRP A 286 -11.02 -0.69 -7.88
C TRP A 286 -11.86 -0.56 -9.15
N ASP A 287 -12.92 0.26 -9.06
CA ASP A 287 -13.59 0.77 -10.26
C ASP A 287 -12.54 1.43 -11.16
N GLU A 288 -12.60 1.13 -12.45
CA GLU A 288 -11.53 1.56 -13.33
C GLU A 288 -11.45 3.09 -13.45
N THR A 289 -12.56 3.82 -13.37
CA THR A 289 -12.49 5.28 -13.45
C THR A 289 -11.70 5.86 -12.27
N CYS A 290 -11.68 5.17 -11.13
CA CYS A 290 -10.81 5.48 -9.99
C CYS A 290 -9.37 5.05 -10.25
N TRP A 291 -9.12 3.84 -10.74
CA TRP A 291 -7.77 3.36 -11.08
C TRP A 291 -7.07 4.28 -12.08
N GLN A 292 -7.76 4.66 -13.16
CA GLN A 292 -7.27 5.55 -14.22
C GLN A 292 -6.88 6.93 -13.68
N ARG A 293 -7.74 7.53 -12.84
CA ARG A 293 -7.45 8.84 -12.22
C ARG A 293 -6.33 8.78 -11.20
N TYR A 294 -6.28 7.72 -10.40
CA TYR A 294 -5.20 7.50 -9.44
C TYR A 294 -3.85 7.40 -10.15
N THR A 295 -3.75 6.54 -11.17
CA THR A 295 -2.53 6.37 -11.97
C THR A 295 -2.14 7.67 -12.67
N LEU A 296 -3.10 8.46 -13.16
CA LEU A 296 -2.83 9.79 -13.71
C LEU A 296 -2.28 10.75 -12.66
N TRP A 297 -2.83 10.79 -11.44
CA TRP A 297 -2.30 11.61 -10.36
C TRP A 297 -0.88 11.23 -9.99
N LEU A 298 -0.57 9.93 -9.89
CA LEU A 298 0.79 9.51 -9.62
C LEU A 298 1.76 9.85 -10.76
N LYS A 299 1.33 9.77 -12.02
CA LYS A 299 2.12 10.24 -13.19
C LYS A 299 2.41 11.74 -13.10
N GLN A 300 1.39 12.54 -12.79
CA GLN A 300 1.52 13.99 -12.71
C GLN A 300 2.32 14.43 -11.49
N TYR A 301 2.24 13.73 -10.36
CA TYR A 301 2.86 14.08 -9.07
C TYR A 301 4.03 13.17 -8.68
N ARG A 302 4.70 12.57 -9.67
CA ARG A 302 5.86 11.68 -9.50
C ARG A 302 7.09 12.32 -8.85
N ASP A 303 7.11 13.65 -8.76
CA ASP A 303 8.11 14.47 -8.05
C ASP A 303 7.89 14.55 -6.53
N ILE A 304 6.66 14.30 -6.06
CA ILE A 304 6.30 14.40 -4.64
C ILE A 304 5.88 13.08 -3.99
N VAL A 305 5.27 12.15 -4.74
CA VAL A 305 4.80 10.87 -4.18
C VAL A 305 5.97 9.88 -4.10
N ILE A 306 6.20 9.34 -2.90
CA ILE A 306 7.30 8.42 -2.58
C ILE A 306 6.89 6.96 -2.81
N GLY A 307 5.63 6.63 -2.52
CA GLY A 307 5.14 5.26 -2.61
C GLY A 307 3.73 5.12 -2.05
N SER A 308 3.12 3.95 -2.25
CA SER A 308 1.79 3.62 -1.77
C SER A 308 1.77 2.30 -1.00
N LEU A 309 1.07 2.25 0.14
CA LEU A 309 1.01 1.10 1.06
C LEU A 309 -0.44 0.66 1.29
N PHE A 310 -0.70 -0.65 1.18
CA PHE A 310 -2.04 -1.25 1.30
C PHE A 310 -2.02 -2.57 2.08
N GLY A 311 -3.21 -3.04 2.48
CA GLY A 311 -3.43 -4.33 3.16
C GLY A 311 -4.42 -5.22 2.39
N HIS A 312 -5.45 -5.73 3.07
CA HIS A 312 -6.63 -6.43 2.53
C HIS A 312 -6.38 -7.84 1.96
N MET A 313 -5.29 -8.04 1.21
CA MET A 313 -5.07 -9.29 0.48
C MET A 313 -4.52 -10.42 1.40
N ASN A 314 -4.03 -10.06 2.59
CA ASN A 314 -3.40 -10.95 3.57
C ASN A 314 -2.26 -11.80 2.97
N ILE A 315 -1.57 -11.30 1.94
CA ILE A 315 -0.40 -11.90 1.30
C ILE A 315 0.62 -10.82 0.95
N ASP A 316 1.90 -11.15 1.05
CA ASP A 316 3.00 -10.27 0.65
C ASP A 316 3.11 -10.20 -0.88
N HIS A 317 2.95 -9.01 -1.45
CA HIS A 317 3.33 -8.75 -2.83
C HIS A 317 3.35 -7.25 -3.12
N PHE A 318 3.61 -6.90 -4.37
CA PHE A 318 3.47 -5.56 -4.90
C PHE A 318 2.83 -5.60 -6.29
N VAL A 319 2.23 -4.50 -6.71
CA VAL A 319 1.65 -4.35 -8.05
C VAL A 319 2.27 -3.17 -8.77
N LEU A 320 2.37 -3.28 -10.10
CA LEU A 320 2.86 -2.22 -10.97
C LEU A 320 1.67 -1.54 -11.66
N GLN A 321 1.53 -0.22 -11.49
CA GLN A 321 0.67 0.56 -12.37
C GLN A 321 1.48 1.04 -13.56
N ASP A 322 0.94 0.83 -14.77
CA ASP A 322 1.58 1.22 -16.01
C ASP A 322 0.85 2.41 -16.62
N THR A 323 1.54 3.55 -16.76
CA THR A 323 0.94 4.76 -17.35
C THR A 323 0.59 4.63 -18.83
N ASN A 324 1.06 3.60 -19.53
CA ASN A 324 0.61 3.32 -20.89
C ASN A 324 -0.78 2.68 -20.94
N ASP A 325 -1.28 2.17 -19.80
CA ASP A 325 -2.65 1.66 -19.69
C ASP A 325 -3.65 2.79 -19.41
N LEU A 326 -3.17 4.05 -19.35
CA LEU A 326 -4.03 5.22 -19.23
C LEU A 326 -4.81 5.45 -20.53
N ASP A 327 -6.14 5.47 -20.42
CA ASP A 327 -7.02 5.92 -21.50
C ASP A 327 -7.36 7.40 -21.28
N GLU A 328 -6.45 8.28 -21.72
CA GLU A 328 -6.58 9.74 -21.53
C GLU A 328 -7.88 10.29 -22.18
N ASP A 329 -8.32 9.69 -23.30
CA ASP A 329 -9.56 10.08 -23.97
C ASP A 329 -10.79 9.71 -23.12
N SER A 330 -10.81 8.52 -22.52
CA SER A 330 -11.86 8.08 -21.59
C SER A 330 -11.89 8.89 -20.30
N ILE A 331 -10.72 9.20 -19.72
CA ILE A 331 -10.59 10.04 -18.52
C ILE A 331 -11.18 11.45 -18.76
N LEU A 332 -10.99 11.99 -19.96
CA LEU A 332 -11.47 13.31 -20.37
C LEU A 332 -12.92 13.29 -20.89
N ALA A 333 -13.46 12.13 -21.23
CA ALA A 333 -14.82 11.98 -21.73
C ALA A 333 -15.86 12.31 -20.63
N ARG A 334 -16.87 13.10 -20.99
CA ARG A 334 -17.79 13.82 -20.09
C ARG A 334 -18.85 12.95 -19.40
N GLY A 335 -18.47 11.88 -18.70
CA GLY A 335 -19.44 11.00 -18.01
C GLY A 335 -20.52 10.42 -18.95
N GLU A 336 -20.27 10.42 -20.26
CA GLU A 336 -21.13 9.78 -21.27
C GLU A 336 -20.61 8.37 -21.63
N TYR A 337 -19.40 8.03 -21.20
CA TYR A 337 -18.86 6.67 -21.27
C TYR A 337 -19.10 5.97 -19.95
N ASN A 338 -20.01 4.99 -19.96
CA ASN A 338 -20.07 3.98 -18.92
C ASN A 338 -18.83 3.10 -19.11
N PHE A 339 -17.85 3.21 -18.22
CA PHE A 339 -16.74 2.25 -18.15
C PHE A 339 -17.22 0.84 -17.74
N ARG A 340 -18.53 0.64 -17.49
CA ARG A 340 -19.21 -0.65 -17.25
C ARG A 340 -19.02 -1.72 -18.35
N GLN A 341 -18.16 -1.52 -19.34
CA GLN A 341 -17.55 -2.66 -20.02
C GLN A 341 -16.43 -3.20 -19.13
N SER A 342 -16.77 -3.55 -17.89
CA SER A 342 -15.97 -4.45 -17.09
C SER A 342 -15.83 -5.73 -17.89
N MET A 343 -14.62 -6.29 -17.91
CA MET A 343 -14.49 -7.70 -18.22
C MET A 343 -15.50 -8.45 -17.34
N ASP A 344 -16.20 -9.41 -17.92
CA ASP A 344 -17.08 -10.33 -17.21
C ASP A 344 -16.20 -11.20 -16.30
N LEU A 345 -15.83 -10.64 -15.14
CA LEU A 345 -15.07 -11.31 -14.11
C LEU A 345 -16.10 -12.02 -13.23
N GLY A 346 -16.20 -13.33 -13.43
CA GLY A 346 -17.05 -14.19 -12.63
C GLY A 346 -16.78 -14.03 -11.14
N ASN A 347 -17.75 -14.47 -10.32
CA ASN A 347 -17.75 -14.41 -8.85
C ASN A 347 -16.36 -14.49 -8.20
N ASP A 348 -15.71 -13.34 -8.02
CA ASP A 348 -14.57 -13.21 -7.13
C ASP A 348 -15.13 -13.28 -5.70
N LYS A 349 -15.44 -14.46 -5.17
CA LYS A 349 -15.58 -14.57 -3.71
C LYS A 349 -14.19 -14.40 -3.08
N GLU A 350 -14.10 -14.16 -1.78
CA GLU A 350 -12.83 -14.35 -1.07
C GLU A 350 -12.43 -15.81 -1.27
N VAL A 351 -11.59 -16.05 -2.27
CA VAL A 351 -11.16 -17.39 -2.64
C VAL A 351 -9.98 -17.73 -1.74
N GLY A 352 -10.01 -18.94 -1.18
CA GLY A 352 -8.89 -19.51 -0.42
C GLY A 352 -7.59 -19.57 -1.24
N ILE A 353 -6.60 -20.30 -0.73
CA ILE A 353 -5.22 -20.33 -1.24
C ILE A 353 -5.15 -20.42 -2.78
N SER A 354 -5.97 -21.26 -3.42
CA SER A 354 -6.02 -21.39 -4.89
C SER A 354 -6.26 -20.07 -5.63
N GLY A 355 -7.20 -19.23 -5.19
CA GLY A 355 -7.49 -17.97 -5.89
C GLY A 355 -6.45 -16.88 -5.64
N LYS A 356 -5.80 -16.92 -4.47
CA LYS A 356 -4.62 -16.07 -4.20
C LYS A 356 -3.46 -16.47 -5.10
N THR A 357 -3.24 -17.76 -5.34
CA THR A 357 -2.21 -18.23 -6.26
C THR A 357 -2.53 -17.86 -7.72
N ASP A 358 -3.76 -18.02 -8.18
CA ASP A 358 -4.18 -17.61 -9.54
C ASP A 358 -3.96 -16.10 -9.75
N TYR A 359 -4.27 -15.28 -8.73
CA TYR A 359 -3.99 -13.86 -8.74
C TYR A 359 -2.50 -13.53 -8.86
N LEU A 360 -1.63 -14.21 -8.08
CA LEU A 360 -0.19 -14.01 -8.18
C LEU A 360 0.37 -14.48 -9.53
N GLN A 361 -0.19 -15.54 -10.11
CA GLN A 361 0.16 -15.99 -11.47
C GLN A 361 -0.19 -14.94 -12.54
N ASP A 362 -1.36 -14.29 -12.42
CA ASP A 362 -1.71 -13.18 -13.29
C ASP A 362 -0.71 -12.03 -13.20
N ILE A 363 -0.29 -11.67 -11.97
CA ILE A 363 0.74 -10.67 -11.74
C ILE A 363 2.06 -11.08 -12.43
N ARG A 364 2.51 -12.33 -12.24
CA ARG A 364 3.70 -12.86 -12.93
C ARG A 364 3.55 -12.78 -14.44
N GLN A 365 2.36 -13.07 -14.97
CA GLN A 365 2.08 -12.98 -16.40
C GLN A 365 2.17 -11.53 -16.90
N GLN A 366 1.69 -10.54 -16.14
CA GLN A 366 1.88 -9.13 -16.44
C GLN A 366 3.37 -8.76 -16.44
N TRP A 367 4.12 -9.21 -15.43
CA TRP A 367 5.56 -8.96 -15.33
C TRP A 367 6.36 -9.60 -16.47
N SER A 368 5.93 -10.77 -16.97
CA SER A 368 6.57 -11.42 -18.14
C SER A 368 6.50 -10.58 -19.43
N LYS A 369 5.54 -9.65 -19.50
CA LYS A 369 5.35 -8.74 -20.65
C LYS A 369 6.20 -7.47 -20.54
N LEU A 370 6.91 -7.25 -19.42
CA LEU A 370 7.78 -6.10 -19.25
C LEU A 370 8.86 -6.07 -20.34
N PRO A 371 9.24 -4.88 -20.83
CA PRO A 371 10.27 -4.78 -21.85
C PRO A 371 11.61 -5.28 -21.30
N THR A 372 12.40 -5.98 -22.12
CA THR A 372 13.77 -6.44 -21.73
C THR A 372 14.70 -5.37 -21.15
N SER A 373 14.40 -4.08 -21.37
CA SER A 373 15.11 -2.95 -20.77
C SER A 373 14.85 -2.78 -19.28
N ALA A 374 13.78 -3.38 -18.75
CA ALA A 374 13.48 -3.46 -17.33
C ALA A 374 14.58 -4.24 -16.58
N GLY A 375 15.05 -5.40 -17.09
CA GLY A 375 16.01 -6.25 -16.39
C GLY A 375 17.49 -6.14 -16.81
N HIS A 376 17.82 -5.53 -17.95
CA HIS A 376 19.18 -5.64 -18.55
C HIS A 376 19.98 -4.35 -18.66
N VAL A 377 19.48 -3.21 -18.19
CA VAL A 377 20.23 -1.94 -18.25
C VAL A 377 20.99 -1.75 -16.94
N THR A 378 22.31 -1.88 -17.00
CA THR A 378 23.23 -1.78 -15.84
C THR A 378 23.60 -0.32 -15.56
N ASP A 379 23.98 0.05 -14.34
CA ASP A 379 24.34 1.44 -14.00
C ASP A 379 25.51 2.01 -14.84
N LYS A 380 26.38 1.13 -15.35
CA LYS A 380 27.43 1.47 -16.32
C LYS A 380 26.88 1.86 -17.70
N ASP A 381 25.70 1.37 -18.07
CA ASP A 381 25.04 1.77 -19.31
C ASP A 381 24.52 3.21 -19.29
N PHE A 382 24.50 3.87 -18.12
CA PHE A 382 24.00 5.23 -17.89
C PHE A 382 25.10 6.29 -17.94
N GLN A 383 26.28 6.02 -17.35
CA GLN A 383 27.44 6.91 -17.50
C GLN A 383 27.80 7.14 -18.98
N ASP A 384 27.64 6.10 -19.81
CA ASP A 384 27.80 6.14 -21.27
C ASP A 384 26.80 7.05 -22.02
N VAL A 385 25.69 7.45 -21.39
CA VAL A 385 24.60 8.25 -21.98
C VAL A 385 24.67 9.69 -21.49
N ASP A 386 24.94 9.90 -20.19
CA ASP A 386 25.01 11.24 -19.58
C ASP A 386 26.28 12.03 -19.98
N GLU A 387 27.40 11.37 -20.32
CA GLU A 387 28.66 12.05 -20.71
C GLU A 387 28.62 12.79 -22.06
N ASP A 388 27.55 12.64 -22.87
CA ASP A 388 27.48 13.22 -24.22
C ASP A 388 26.14 13.95 -24.52
N ASP A 389 25.28 14.22 -23.53
CA ASP A 389 24.02 14.98 -23.75
C ASP A 389 24.26 16.53 -23.86
N GLU A 390 25.51 17.02 -23.89
CA GLU A 390 25.83 18.43 -24.18
C GLU A 390 25.85 18.78 -25.69
N GLU A 391 25.80 17.79 -26.59
CA GLU A 391 25.74 18.02 -28.04
C GLU A 391 24.82 16.99 -28.69
N ASP A 392 23.54 17.33 -28.93
CA ASP A 392 22.69 16.81 -30.03
C ASP A 392 21.20 17.18 -29.77
N GLU A 393 20.90 18.47 -29.59
CA GLU A 393 19.59 19.02 -29.95
C GLU A 393 19.64 19.34 -31.44
N ASP A 394 19.19 18.39 -32.26
CA ASP A 394 18.59 18.58 -33.59
C ASP A 394 18.69 17.23 -34.32
N ASP A 395 17.56 16.54 -34.51
CA ASP A 395 17.34 15.73 -35.71
C ASP A 395 15.87 15.27 -35.77
N GLU A 396 15.14 16.13 -36.47
CA GLU A 396 13.83 15.95 -37.08
C GLU A 396 13.77 14.69 -37.98
N TYR A 397 12.57 14.13 -38.10
CA TYR A 397 12.16 12.92 -38.81
C TYR A 397 13.00 12.46 -40.02
N ASP A 398 13.61 11.26 -39.92
CA ASP A 398 14.12 10.53 -41.10
C ASP A 398 13.19 9.35 -41.47
N ILE A 399 12.21 9.64 -42.32
CA ILE A 399 11.34 8.65 -43.00
C ILE A 399 12.10 8.14 -44.22
N GLU A 400 13.17 7.36 -44.05
CA GLU A 400 13.79 6.67 -45.18
C GLU A 400 14.63 5.43 -44.77
N SER A 401 13.98 4.39 -44.23
CA SER A 401 14.65 3.07 -44.17
C SER A 401 13.74 1.84 -44.30
N ILE A 402 12.61 1.94 -44.99
CA ILE A 402 11.72 0.79 -45.23
C ILE A 402 12.25 -0.16 -46.33
N PHE A 403 13.24 0.22 -47.14
CA PHE A 403 13.79 -0.66 -48.19
C PHE A 403 15.32 -0.64 -48.28
N GLY A 404 15.98 -1.58 -47.59
CA GLY A 404 17.45 -1.69 -47.64
C GLY A 404 18.02 -3.03 -47.16
N LYS A 405 18.07 -4.00 -48.08
CA LYS A 405 18.84 -5.28 -48.13
C LYS A 405 19.72 -5.66 -46.90
N LYS A 406 19.46 -6.88 -46.38
CA LYS A 406 20.38 -7.71 -45.57
C LYS A 406 21.80 -7.72 -46.16
N LYS A 407 22.79 -7.20 -45.41
CA LYS A 407 24.21 -7.54 -45.55
C LYS A 407 24.92 -7.57 -44.20
N GLY A 408 25.56 -8.71 -43.92
CA GLY A 408 26.79 -8.85 -43.11
C GLY A 408 26.74 -8.60 -41.61
N LYS A 409 27.10 -9.61 -40.80
CA LYS A 409 27.52 -9.46 -39.40
C LYS A 409 28.82 -8.61 -39.35
N GLY A 410 28.69 -7.29 -39.29
CA GLY A 410 29.76 -6.36 -38.93
C GLY A 410 29.58 -5.86 -37.50
N LYS A 411 30.69 -5.56 -36.79
CA LYS A 411 30.67 -4.91 -35.47
C LYS A 411 29.77 -3.66 -35.53
N LYS A 412 28.68 -3.64 -34.76
CA LYS A 412 27.78 -2.46 -34.63
C LYS A 412 28.62 -1.25 -34.24
N LYS A 413 28.49 -0.14 -34.98
CA LYS A 413 29.17 1.13 -34.70
C LYS A 413 28.74 1.65 -33.31
N LYS A 414 29.62 2.39 -32.61
CA LYS A 414 29.38 2.91 -31.24
C LYS A 414 28.06 3.71 -31.17
N GLY A 415 27.75 4.52 -32.20
CA GLY A 415 26.50 5.29 -32.31
C GLY A 415 25.21 4.44 -32.38
N ASP A 416 25.22 3.32 -33.11
CA ASP A 416 24.05 2.42 -33.21
C ASP A 416 23.71 1.76 -31.87
N LYS A 417 24.73 1.53 -31.03
CA LYS A 417 24.54 0.98 -29.68
C LYS A 417 23.91 2.02 -28.76
N LYS A 418 24.37 3.27 -28.80
CA LYS A 418 23.80 4.39 -28.01
C LYS A 418 22.34 4.67 -28.38
N LYS A 419 22.02 4.81 -29.67
CA LYS A 419 20.62 4.98 -30.14
C LYS A 419 19.72 3.83 -29.68
N LYS A 420 20.24 2.58 -29.67
CA LYS A 420 19.52 1.42 -29.14
C LYS A 420 19.28 1.52 -27.62
N LYS A 421 20.27 1.97 -26.83
CA LYS A 421 20.14 2.18 -25.37
C LYS A 421 19.10 3.26 -25.05
N LYS A 422 19.18 4.44 -25.69
CA LYS A 422 18.21 5.53 -25.52
C LYS A 422 16.79 5.08 -25.88
N ARG A 423 16.61 4.34 -26.98
CA ARG A 423 15.32 3.75 -27.36
C ARG A 423 14.81 2.71 -26.36
N ASN A 424 15.70 1.95 -25.73
CA ASN A 424 15.34 0.96 -24.72
C ASN A 424 14.86 1.63 -23.42
N LEU A 425 15.57 2.66 -22.94
CA LEU A 425 15.14 3.44 -21.77
C LEU A 425 13.80 4.15 -21.99
N LYS A 426 13.55 4.67 -23.19
CA LYS A 426 12.23 5.23 -23.55
C LYS A 426 11.07 4.24 -23.36
N LYS A 427 11.29 2.92 -23.48
CA LYS A 427 10.23 1.91 -23.28
C LYS A 427 9.75 1.78 -21.83
N ILE A 428 10.59 2.14 -20.88
CA ILE A 428 10.26 2.13 -19.45
C ILE A 428 9.95 3.55 -18.93
N GLY A 429 9.84 4.55 -19.81
CA GLY A 429 9.59 5.94 -19.38
C GLY A 429 10.84 6.72 -19.00
N GLY A 430 12.02 6.32 -19.48
CA GLY A 430 13.28 7.06 -19.27
C GLY A 430 14.26 6.34 -18.35
N LYS A 431 15.22 7.11 -17.83
CA LYS A 431 16.32 6.61 -16.98
C LYS A 431 15.80 5.99 -15.68
N TYR A 432 14.78 6.61 -15.08
CA TYR A 432 14.27 6.25 -13.77
C TYR A 432 13.00 5.37 -13.80
N ALA A 433 12.64 4.85 -14.97
CA ALA A 433 11.44 4.04 -15.15
C ALA A 433 10.10 4.76 -14.83
N GLU A 434 10.01 6.07 -15.12
CA GLU A 434 8.86 6.95 -14.78
C GLU A 434 7.51 6.56 -15.42
N ARG A 435 7.51 5.56 -16.31
CA ARG A 435 6.28 4.96 -16.84
C ARG A 435 5.50 4.19 -15.78
N TYR A 436 6.18 3.65 -14.77
CA TYR A 436 5.57 2.76 -13.79
C TYR A 436 5.42 3.44 -12.42
N GLN A 437 4.45 2.97 -11.66
CA GLN A 437 4.31 3.24 -10.24
C GLN A 437 4.19 1.91 -9.49
N ILE A 438 4.47 1.94 -8.19
CA ILE A 438 4.46 0.76 -7.34
C ILE A 438 3.53 0.99 -6.17
N SER A 439 2.67 0.01 -5.94
CA SER A 439 1.91 -0.12 -4.72
C SER A 439 2.34 -1.38 -4.00
N MET A 440 2.76 -1.22 -2.75
CA MET A 440 3.18 -2.31 -1.89
C MET A 440 1.96 -2.82 -1.12
N ILE A 441 1.78 -4.14 -1.09
CA ILE A 441 0.73 -4.79 -0.30
C ILE A 441 1.42 -5.56 0.83
N GLY A 442 1.05 -5.19 2.06
CA GLY A 442 1.58 -5.82 3.26
C GLY A 442 0.82 -7.11 3.60
N PRO A 443 1.52 -8.16 4.09
CA PRO A 443 0.87 -9.27 4.78
C PRO A 443 0.30 -8.79 6.12
N SER A 444 -0.49 -9.65 6.77
CA SER A 444 -1.42 -9.27 7.83
C SER A 444 -1.09 -9.85 9.19
N VAL A 445 -1.68 -9.28 10.25
CA VAL A 445 -1.61 -9.85 11.61
C VAL A 445 -2.60 -11.02 11.80
N ILE A 446 -3.74 -11.01 11.10
CA ILE A 446 -4.69 -12.13 11.12
C ILE A 446 -4.00 -13.45 10.75
N PRO A 447 -4.26 -14.55 11.50
CA PRO A 447 -3.54 -15.82 11.35
C PRO A 447 -4.01 -16.64 10.14
N ASN A 448 -4.37 -16.02 9.02
CA ASN A 448 -4.59 -16.76 7.77
C ASN A 448 -3.28 -17.40 7.30
N TYR A 449 -2.16 -16.74 7.59
CA TYR A 449 -0.78 -17.26 7.55
C TYR A 449 -0.10 -16.90 8.86
N PHE A 450 1.23 -16.85 8.91
CA PHE A 450 1.89 -16.32 10.10
C PHE A 450 1.65 -14.80 10.24
N PRO A 451 1.28 -14.30 11.44
CA PRO A 451 1.13 -12.89 11.71
C PRO A 451 2.39 -12.13 11.33
N THR A 452 2.24 -11.06 10.55
CA THR A 452 3.38 -10.38 9.92
C THR A 452 3.24 -8.86 10.01
N MET A 453 4.39 -8.17 10.06
CA MET A 453 4.48 -6.71 9.96
C MET A 453 5.76 -6.29 9.23
N ARG A 454 5.83 -5.04 8.77
CA ARG A 454 7.03 -4.51 8.08
C ARG A 454 7.57 -3.26 8.73
N VAL A 455 8.90 -3.19 8.81
CA VAL A 455 9.60 -1.93 9.11
C VAL A 455 10.32 -1.48 7.86
N TYR A 456 9.91 -0.33 7.33
CA TYR A 456 10.56 0.32 6.20
C TYR A 456 11.68 1.23 6.66
N GLU A 457 12.77 1.27 5.91
CA GLU A 457 13.88 2.21 6.07
C GLU A 457 13.87 3.25 4.95
N TYR A 458 14.16 4.51 5.27
CA TYR A 458 14.24 5.60 4.32
C TYR A 458 15.42 6.53 4.60
N ASN A 459 15.89 7.18 3.53
CA ASN A 459 17.05 8.04 3.59
C ASN A 459 16.75 9.36 4.33
N ILE A 460 17.43 9.61 5.45
CA ILE A 460 17.32 10.85 6.25
C ILE A 460 18.44 11.86 5.97
N THR A 461 19.25 11.65 4.93
CA THR A 461 20.38 12.53 4.61
C THR A 461 19.92 13.98 4.46
N GLY A 462 20.48 14.89 5.26
CA GLY A 462 20.17 16.32 5.26
C GLY A 462 18.95 16.73 6.08
N ILE A 463 18.31 15.80 6.79
CA ILE A 463 17.19 16.07 7.71
C ILE A 463 17.38 15.39 9.08
N GLU A 464 18.60 14.96 9.42
CA GLU A 464 18.92 14.22 10.65
C GLU A 464 18.60 15.01 11.93
N ASP A 465 18.75 16.34 11.86
CA ASP A 465 18.45 17.28 12.95
C ASP A 465 17.05 17.94 12.81
N ASN A 466 16.19 17.45 11.91
CA ASN A 466 14.84 17.98 11.76
C ASN A 466 14.02 17.69 13.04
N PRO A 467 13.16 18.62 13.51
CA PRO A 467 12.28 18.37 14.64
C PRO A 467 11.45 17.10 14.42
N VAL A 468 11.32 16.28 15.45
CA VAL A 468 10.42 15.12 15.40
C VAL A 468 8.98 15.56 15.63
N TRP A 469 8.02 14.73 15.23
CA TRP A 469 6.59 15.05 15.34
C TRP A 469 6.17 15.55 16.73
N LYS A 470 6.65 14.91 17.80
CA LYS A 470 6.36 15.27 19.18
C LYS A 470 6.80 16.69 19.55
N ASP A 471 7.89 17.19 18.97
CA ASP A 471 8.42 18.52 19.28
C ASP A 471 7.51 19.63 18.77
N VAL A 472 6.76 19.37 17.70
CA VAL A 472 5.87 20.35 17.05
C VAL A 472 4.43 20.16 17.49
N HIS A 473 3.94 18.92 17.48
CA HIS A 473 2.53 18.60 17.74
C HIS A 473 2.27 18.15 19.18
N GLY A 474 3.29 17.70 19.91
CA GLY A 474 3.19 17.24 21.30
C GLY A 474 3.38 18.35 22.36
N THR A 475 3.43 19.63 21.97
CA THR A 475 3.60 20.71 22.95
C THR A 475 2.32 20.93 23.78
N PRO A 476 2.43 21.30 25.09
CA PRO A 476 1.26 21.59 25.91
C PRO A 476 0.34 22.67 25.33
N SER A 477 0.89 23.65 24.61
CA SER A 477 0.11 24.69 23.92
C SER A 477 -0.71 24.15 22.75
N THR A 478 -0.15 23.24 21.96
CA THR A 478 -0.88 22.58 20.86
C THR A 478 -1.94 21.65 21.42
N MET A 479 -1.62 20.89 22.47
CA MET A 479 -2.56 19.99 23.14
C MET A 479 -3.72 20.74 23.82
N GLN A 480 -3.45 21.85 24.53
CA GLN A 480 -4.50 22.65 25.18
C GLN A 480 -5.39 23.37 24.17
N ALA A 481 -4.83 23.86 23.05
CA ALA A 481 -5.64 24.44 21.97
C ALA A 481 -6.61 23.39 21.39
N ALA A 482 -6.11 22.17 21.14
CA ALA A 482 -6.92 21.06 20.64
C ALA A 482 -7.98 20.56 21.64
N GLU A 483 -7.67 20.56 22.94
CA GLU A 483 -8.63 20.20 23.98
C GLU A 483 -9.72 21.27 24.15
N GLN A 484 -9.35 22.55 24.11
CA GLN A 484 -10.27 23.66 24.33
C GLN A 484 -11.22 23.86 23.13
N GLN A 485 -10.74 23.66 21.91
CA GLN A 485 -11.58 23.64 20.71
C GLN A 485 -12.45 22.38 20.64
N ARG A 486 -11.95 21.20 21.04
CA ARG A 486 -12.79 19.98 21.18
C ARG A 486 -13.92 20.18 22.18
N ALA A 487 -13.69 20.89 23.28
CA ALA A 487 -14.74 21.24 24.24
C ALA A 487 -15.79 22.19 23.64
N ASP A 488 -15.37 23.14 22.79
CA ASP A 488 -16.28 24.07 22.10
C ASP A 488 -17.09 23.39 20.97
N GLU A 489 -16.50 22.46 20.21
CA GLU A 489 -17.19 21.67 19.17
C GLU A 489 -18.20 20.67 19.74
N LEU A 490 -17.89 20.06 20.89
CA LEU A 490 -18.83 19.22 21.66
C LEU A 490 -20.10 19.98 22.08
N GLY A 491 -20.08 21.31 22.06
CA GLY A 491 -21.20 22.18 22.43
C GLY A 491 -22.27 22.40 21.35
N PHE A 492 -22.00 22.13 20.06
CA PHE A 492 -22.88 22.60 18.98
C PHE A 492 -23.46 21.55 18.00
N ALA A 493 -22.97 20.32 17.97
CA ALA A 493 -23.50 19.27 17.07
C ALA A 493 -23.49 17.81 17.61
N PRO A 494 -22.48 17.36 18.41
CA PRO A 494 -22.35 15.95 18.75
C PRO A 494 -23.47 15.40 19.65
N GLN A 495 -24.10 16.23 20.49
CA GLN A 495 -25.16 15.77 21.40
C GLN A 495 -26.47 15.43 20.70
N GLU A 496 -26.74 16.00 19.52
CA GLU A 496 -27.97 15.75 18.76
C GLU A 496 -27.81 14.51 17.86
N LEU A 497 -26.60 14.29 17.33
CA LEU A 497 -26.20 13.06 16.63
C LEU A 497 -26.01 11.87 17.59
N ARG A 498 -25.39 12.07 18.77
CA ARG A 498 -25.29 11.04 19.82
C ARG A 498 -26.66 10.66 20.40
N ARG A 499 -27.56 11.63 20.67
CA ARG A 499 -28.95 11.32 21.07
C ARG A 499 -29.69 10.53 19.99
N ARG A 500 -29.48 10.82 18.71
CA ARG A 500 -30.01 10.00 17.61
C ARG A 500 -29.43 8.58 17.56
N SER A 501 -28.21 8.38 18.08
CA SER A 501 -27.53 7.07 18.10
C SER A 501 -27.95 6.17 19.25
N GLU A 502 -28.44 6.76 20.36
CA GLU A 502 -28.93 6.05 21.55
C GLU A 502 -30.44 5.80 21.50
N ASP A 503 -31.23 6.70 20.90
CA ASP A 503 -32.70 6.64 20.91
C ASP A 503 -33.37 6.22 19.58
N ALA A 504 -32.61 5.94 18.50
CA ALA A 504 -33.18 5.38 17.28
C ALA A 504 -32.85 3.89 17.15
N PRO A 505 -33.85 3.00 16.95
CA PRO A 505 -33.55 1.61 16.65
C PRO A 505 -32.66 1.57 15.41
N THR A 506 -31.55 0.84 15.53
CA THR A 506 -30.69 0.45 14.41
C THR A 506 -31.58 -0.09 13.30
N MET A 507 -31.53 0.55 12.13
CA MET A 507 -32.20 0.04 10.94
C MET A 507 -31.66 -1.38 10.71
N THR A 508 -32.55 -2.36 10.79
CA THR A 508 -32.21 -3.77 10.61
C THR A 508 -31.81 -4.01 9.14
N GLU A 509 -31.05 -5.07 8.87
CA GLU A 509 -30.66 -5.45 7.51
C GLU A 509 -31.88 -5.58 6.59
N ALA A 510 -32.97 -6.18 7.09
CA ALA A 510 -34.24 -6.26 6.39
C ALA A 510 -34.89 -4.88 6.10
N GLU A 511 -34.69 -3.87 6.97
CA GLU A 511 -35.15 -2.50 6.72
C GLU A 511 -34.25 -1.75 5.73
N PHE A 512 -32.94 -2.04 5.70
CA PHE A 512 -32.00 -1.54 4.70
C PHE A 512 -32.31 -2.14 3.32
N GLU A 513 -32.47 -3.45 3.23
CA GLU A 513 -32.88 -4.17 2.01
C GLU A 513 -34.24 -3.68 1.49
N ALA A 514 -35.20 -3.41 2.38
CA ALA A 514 -36.49 -2.85 1.98
C ALA A 514 -36.40 -1.39 1.49
N LEU A 515 -35.42 -0.60 1.96
CA LEU A 515 -35.19 0.78 1.51
C LEU A 515 -34.44 0.85 0.17
N PHE A 516 -33.67 -0.20 -0.15
CA PHE A 516 -32.78 -0.32 -1.31
C PHE A 516 -33.07 -1.59 -2.12
N SER A 517 -34.33 -2.02 -2.20
CA SER A 517 -34.74 -3.28 -2.85
C SER A 517 -34.24 -3.42 -4.29
N ASP A 518 -34.10 -2.30 -4.99
CA ASP A 518 -33.64 -2.21 -6.38
C ASP A 518 -32.16 -2.64 -6.56
N LEU A 519 -31.38 -2.77 -5.47
CA LEU A 519 -29.98 -3.23 -5.48
C LEU A 519 -29.83 -4.75 -5.31
N PHE A 520 -30.88 -5.47 -4.88
CA PHE A 520 -30.82 -6.89 -4.49
C PHE A 520 -31.76 -7.81 -5.29
N GLU A 521 -32.45 -7.30 -6.32
CA GLU A 521 -33.17 -8.16 -7.27
C GLU A 521 -32.17 -8.86 -8.20
N ASP A 522 -31.84 -10.11 -7.88
CA ASP A 522 -31.23 -11.04 -8.83
C ASP A 522 -32.15 -11.21 -10.03
N ASN A 523 -31.66 -10.81 -11.21
CA ASN A 523 -32.32 -11.11 -12.49
C ASN A 523 -32.15 -12.61 -12.79
N ASP A 524 -32.92 -13.44 -12.12
CA ASP A 524 -33.22 -14.77 -12.60
C ASP A 524 -34.67 -14.76 -13.08
N ASP A 525 -34.84 -14.57 -14.39
CA ASP A 525 -36.03 -15.02 -15.12
C ASP A 525 -35.80 -14.89 -16.63
N GLY A 526 -35.37 -15.99 -17.23
CA GLY A 526 -35.49 -16.21 -18.65
C GLY A 526 -36.96 -16.30 -19.06
N ALA A 527 -37.51 -15.23 -19.65
CA ALA A 527 -38.73 -15.32 -20.45
C ALA A 527 -38.86 -14.17 -21.47
N ALA A 528 -38.73 -14.56 -22.73
CA ALA A 528 -39.38 -13.99 -23.93
C ALA A 528 -39.63 -12.47 -23.98
N HIS A 529 -38.84 -11.80 -24.83
CA HIS A 529 -39.15 -10.49 -25.40
C HIS A 529 -40.54 -10.47 -26.06
N ASP A 530 -41.45 -9.63 -25.55
CA ASP A 530 -42.47 -8.99 -26.38
C ASP A 530 -42.53 -7.48 -26.11
N ALA A 531 -42.71 -6.72 -27.18
CA ALA A 531 -42.42 -5.29 -27.28
C ALA A 531 -43.54 -4.41 -26.71
N GLY A 532 -43.19 -3.38 -25.92
CA GLY A 532 -44.21 -2.42 -25.46
C GLY A 532 -43.74 -1.21 -24.64
N LYS A 533 -43.28 -0.15 -25.34
CA LYS A 533 -43.38 1.29 -24.96
C LYS A 533 -42.90 1.74 -23.56
N LYS A 534 -41.62 2.14 -23.47
CA LYS A 534 -41.09 3.00 -22.37
C LYS A 534 -41.61 4.44 -22.47
N LYS A 535 -42.30 4.93 -21.43
CA LYS A 535 -42.60 6.36 -21.22
C LYS A 535 -41.32 7.10 -20.82
N ARG A 536 -40.92 8.10 -21.62
CA ARG A 536 -39.79 9.01 -21.36
C ARG A 536 -40.06 9.88 -20.12
N ARG A 537 -39.32 9.70 -19.02
CA ARG A 537 -39.15 10.75 -17.99
C ARG A 537 -38.28 11.88 -18.59
N LYS A 538 -38.78 13.12 -18.53
CA LYS A 538 -38.07 14.32 -18.99
C LYS A 538 -36.82 14.56 -18.14
N LYS A 539 -35.62 14.47 -18.75
CA LYS A 539 -34.37 15.00 -18.18
C LYS A 539 -34.53 16.50 -17.93
N ARG A 540 -34.36 16.94 -16.67
CA ARG A 540 -34.12 18.36 -16.35
C ARG A 540 -32.73 18.70 -16.90
N LYS A 541 -32.62 19.79 -17.68
CA LYS A 541 -31.34 20.31 -18.18
C LYS A 541 -30.56 20.89 -16.99
N GLY A 542 -29.66 20.10 -16.41
CA GLY A 542 -28.60 20.58 -15.53
C GLY A 542 -27.39 21.02 -16.36
N HIS A 543 -26.70 22.07 -15.94
CA HIS A 543 -25.47 22.57 -16.57
C HIS A 543 -24.41 21.48 -16.64
N SER A 544 -23.67 21.41 -17.75
CA SER A 544 -22.58 20.47 -17.94
C SER A 544 -21.55 20.62 -16.81
N PRO A 545 -21.10 19.53 -16.17
CA PRO A 545 -20.04 19.60 -15.18
C PRO A 545 -18.76 20.18 -15.80
N PRO A 546 -17.96 20.97 -15.04
CA PRO A 546 -16.71 21.53 -15.53
C PRO A 546 -15.74 20.42 -15.99
N TYR A 547 -14.88 20.75 -16.95
CA TYR A 547 -13.83 19.88 -17.47
C TYR A 547 -12.95 19.34 -16.32
N LEU A 548 -12.59 18.06 -16.36
CA LEU A 548 -11.58 17.50 -15.46
C LEU A 548 -10.30 18.34 -15.56
N VAL A 549 -9.82 18.84 -14.44
CA VAL A 549 -8.61 19.66 -14.39
C VAL A 549 -7.41 18.73 -14.24
N ILE A 550 -6.70 18.49 -15.35
CA ILE A 550 -5.44 17.76 -15.31
C ILE A 550 -4.35 18.72 -14.79
N PRO A 551 -3.70 18.43 -13.65
CA PRO A 551 -2.62 19.24 -13.13
C PRO A 551 -1.40 19.09 -14.04
N PRO A 552 -0.56 20.13 -14.14
CA PRO A 552 0.70 20.01 -14.84
C PRO A 552 1.60 18.98 -14.15
N GLY A 553 2.37 18.25 -14.96
CA GLY A 553 3.45 17.41 -14.46
C GLY A 553 4.61 18.26 -13.91
N PRO A 554 5.63 17.64 -13.30
CA PRO A 554 6.89 18.31 -13.05
C PRO A 554 7.50 18.81 -14.37
N ASP A 555 8.34 19.84 -14.26
CA ASP A 555 9.10 20.40 -15.38
C ASP A 555 9.88 19.29 -16.11
N ALA A 556 9.98 19.40 -17.44
CA ALA A 556 10.58 18.35 -18.26
C ALA A 556 12.05 18.06 -17.89
N ASP A 557 12.76 19.08 -17.38
CA ASP A 557 14.16 19.01 -16.98
C ASP A 557 14.35 18.75 -15.48
N ALA A 558 13.26 18.73 -14.69
CA ALA A 558 13.34 18.46 -13.26
C ALA A 558 13.59 16.97 -13.01
N PRO A 559 14.48 16.62 -12.05
CA PRO A 559 14.66 15.23 -11.66
C PRO A 559 13.36 14.68 -11.03
N PRO A 560 13.10 13.38 -11.17
CA PRO A 560 11.92 12.78 -10.57
C PRO A 560 12.05 12.67 -9.04
N GLY A 561 10.93 12.33 -8.39
CA GLY A 561 10.84 12.30 -6.93
C GLY A 561 11.52 11.10 -6.28
N PRO A 562 11.44 11.01 -4.93
CA PRO A 562 12.18 10.02 -4.16
C PRO A 562 11.83 8.55 -4.47
N ALA A 563 10.66 8.29 -5.05
CA ALA A 563 10.28 6.96 -5.53
C ALA A 563 11.16 6.45 -6.68
N TYR A 564 11.71 7.37 -7.48
CA TYR A 564 12.33 7.07 -8.78
C TYR A 564 13.84 7.24 -8.76
N MET A 565 14.32 8.25 -8.04
CA MET A 565 15.73 8.58 -7.92
C MET A 565 16.11 8.62 -6.44
N PRO A 566 17.18 7.90 -6.02
CA PRO A 566 17.64 7.91 -4.64
C PRO A 566 18.00 9.33 -4.17
N GLN A 567 17.30 9.79 -3.15
CA GLN A 567 17.47 11.10 -2.51
C GLN A 567 16.89 11.05 -1.09
N THR A 568 16.86 12.18 -0.39
CA THR A 568 16.20 12.28 0.93
C THR A 568 14.74 11.81 0.83
N LEU A 569 14.31 11.01 1.81
CA LEU A 569 13.02 10.31 1.91
C LEU A 569 12.82 9.13 0.96
N SER A 570 13.76 8.81 0.06
CA SER A 570 13.69 7.57 -0.73
C SER A 570 13.73 6.36 0.19
N TRP A 571 12.87 5.38 -0.08
CA TRP A 571 12.89 4.10 0.61
C TRP A 571 14.11 3.28 0.21
N VAL A 572 14.81 2.75 1.20
CA VAL A 572 16.07 2.02 1.03
C VAL A 572 15.84 0.53 1.13
N ALA A 573 15.12 0.08 2.15
CA ALA A 573 14.82 -1.33 2.38
C ALA A 573 13.54 -1.46 3.19
N PHE A 574 13.01 -2.67 3.28
CA PHE A 574 12.16 -3.05 4.40
C PHE A 574 12.59 -4.40 4.96
N THR A 575 12.39 -4.56 6.26
CA THR A 575 12.52 -5.82 6.96
C THR A 575 11.12 -6.35 7.28
N GLN A 576 10.83 -7.57 6.83
CA GLN A 576 9.59 -8.27 7.15
C GLN A 576 9.79 -9.12 8.40
N TYR A 577 8.89 -8.96 9.37
CA TYR A 577 8.89 -9.70 10.63
C TYR A 577 7.66 -10.59 10.69
N PHE A 578 7.83 -11.85 11.07
CA PHE A 578 6.74 -12.81 11.23
C PHE A 578 6.77 -13.47 12.62
N ALA A 579 5.62 -13.92 13.11
CA ALA A 579 5.51 -14.71 14.34
C ALA A 579 5.12 -16.14 14.01
N ASN A 580 5.99 -17.10 14.31
CA ASN A 580 5.73 -18.52 14.09
C ASN A 580 4.73 -19.05 15.13
N LEU A 581 3.43 -18.96 14.82
CA LEU A 581 2.36 -19.40 15.72
C LEU A 581 2.43 -20.89 16.05
N THR A 582 2.93 -21.73 15.14
CA THR A 582 3.12 -23.16 15.40
C THR A 582 4.07 -23.35 16.58
N LEU A 583 5.22 -22.68 16.58
CA LEU A 583 6.19 -22.74 17.68
C LEU A 583 5.60 -22.14 18.97
N ILE A 584 5.02 -20.94 18.87
CA ILE A 584 4.53 -20.17 20.02
C ILE A 584 3.37 -20.91 20.72
N ASN A 585 2.45 -21.51 19.97
CA ASN A 585 1.35 -22.30 20.53
C ASN A 585 1.87 -23.58 21.20
N ASN A 586 2.82 -24.28 20.58
CA ASN A 586 3.44 -25.48 21.17
C ASN A 586 4.16 -25.16 22.50
N GLU A 587 4.90 -24.06 22.56
CA GLU A 587 5.54 -23.60 23.80
C GLU A 587 4.52 -23.21 24.88
N ALA A 588 3.41 -22.60 24.50
CA ALA A 588 2.35 -22.23 25.41
C ALA A 588 1.63 -23.45 26.03
N GLU A 589 1.53 -24.54 25.28
CA GLU A 589 0.91 -25.80 25.73
C GLU A 589 1.84 -26.70 26.54
N HIS A 590 3.15 -26.69 26.24
CA HIS A 590 4.10 -27.67 26.77
C HIS A 590 5.27 -27.07 27.57
N GLY A 591 5.40 -25.75 27.63
CA GLY A 591 6.47 -25.06 28.34
C GLY A 591 6.40 -25.26 29.86
N LYS A 592 7.55 -25.62 30.47
CA LYS A 592 7.70 -25.64 31.93
C LYS A 592 7.74 -24.21 32.47
N SER A 593 6.90 -23.94 33.46
CA SER A 593 6.71 -22.66 34.16
C SER A 593 8.00 -21.83 34.34
N GLY A 594 8.08 -20.76 33.55
CA GLY A 594 9.13 -19.75 33.54
C GLY A 594 8.86 -18.76 32.40
N HIS A 595 7.64 -18.20 32.37
CA HIS A 595 7.18 -17.46 31.20
C HIS A 595 7.91 -16.10 31.04
N PRO A 596 8.30 -15.72 29.81
CA PRO A 596 8.64 -14.33 29.51
C PRO A 596 7.44 -13.40 29.75
N VAL A 597 7.70 -12.10 29.94
CA VAL A 597 6.67 -11.07 30.18
C VAL A 597 5.70 -10.95 28.99
N ASN A 598 6.19 -11.23 27.77
CA ASN A 598 5.39 -11.37 26.55
C ASN A 598 5.73 -12.72 25.86
N PRO A 599 4.75 -13.61 25.63
CA PRO A 599 4.97 -14.88 24.93
C PRO A 599 5.13 -14.73 23.41
N MET A 600 4.69 -13.61 22.84
CA MET A 600 4.80 -13.37 21.40
C MET A 600 6.18 -12.84 21.06
N HIS A 601 6.84 -13.49 20.10
CA HIS A 601 8.10 -13.06 19.53
C HIS A 601 7.98 -13.03 18.01
N PHE A 602 8.51 -11.96 17.41
CA PHE A 602 8.62 -11.82 15.97
C PHE A 602 10.08 -11.99 15.56
N GLU A 603 10.28 -12.75 14.49
CA GLU A 603 11.57 -13.02 13.88
C GLU A 603 11.64 -12.35 12.51
N VAL A 604 12.85 -12.03 12.05
CA VAL A 604 13.03 -11.51 10.69
C VAL A 604 12.81 -12.65 9.70
N GLU A 605 11.84 -12.50 8.81
CA GLU A 605 11.62 -13.41 7.69
C GLU A 605 12.64 -13.14 6.58
N TYR A 606 12.71 -11.88 6.14
CA TYR A 606 13.72 -11.41 5.20
C TYR A 606 13.90 -9.89 5.28
N ASP A 607 15.06 -9.43 4.79
CA ASP A 607 15.35 -8.03 4.52
C ASP A 607 15.59 -7.86 3.02
N THR A 608 14.99 -6.85 2.39
CA THR A 608 15.12 -6.67 0.93
C THR A 608 16.53 -6.36 0.43
N ARG A 609 17.41 -5.87 1.31
CA ARG A 609 18.79 -5.49 0.97
C ARG A 609 19.76 -6.64 1.22
N ASP A 610 19.61 -7.30 2.36
CA ASP A 610 20.61 -8.23 2.92
C ASP A 610 20.19 -9.71 2.78
N ASP A 611 19.42 -10.07 1.74
CA ASP A 611 18.99 -11.44 1.47
C ASP A 611 19.64 -12.08 0.22
N ASP A 612 19.61 -13.42 0.17
CA ASP A 612 20.22 -14.21 -0.91
C ASP A 612 19.41 -14.18 -2.23
N TRP A 613 18.22 -13.58 -2.22
CA TRP A 613 17.26 -13.68 -3.32
C TRP A 613 16.96 -12.36 -4.00
N TYR A 614 16.62 -11.31 -3.25
CA TYR A 614 16.24 -10.01 -3.82
C TYR A 614 17.45 -9.08 -3.94
N GLY A 615 18.29 -8.96 -2.91
CA GLY A 615 19.53 -8.19 -2.93
C GLY A 615 19.37 -6.77 -3.50
N LEU A 616 18.27 -6.08 -3.13
CA LEU A 616 17.93 -4.77 -3.69
C LEU A 616 18.84 -3.69 -3.12
N ALA A 617 19.37 -2.84 -4.00
CA ALA A 617 20.18 -1.70 -3.58
C ALA A 617 19.34 -0.61 -2.89
N ASP A 618 18.11 -0.42 -3.37
CA ASP A 618 17.09 0.47 -2.84
C ASP A 618 15.70 0.01 -3.29
N LEU A 619 14.64 0.66 -2.81
CA LEU A 619 13.26 0.38 -3.21
C LEU A 619 12.75 1.35 -4.29
N THR A 620 13.64 1.90 -5.13
CA THR A 620 13.20 2.74 -6.24
C THR A 620 12.39 1.95 -7.27
N VAL A 621 11.53 2.65 -8.01
CA VAL A 621 10.70 2.05 -9.07
C VAL A 621 11.54 1.25 -10.06
N ARG A 622 12.76 1.71 -10.36
CA ARG A 622 13.65 1.02 -11.27
C ARG A 622 14.15 -0.33 -10.73
N GLU A 623 14.60 -0.39 -9.46
CA GLU A 623 15.10 -1.64 -8.88
C GLU A 623 13.97 -2.67 -8.71
N MET A 624 12.81 -2.21 -8.23
CA MET A 624 11.62 -3.06 -8.14
C MET A 624 11.14 -3.56 -9.53
N LEU A 625 11.26 -2.75 -10.58
CA LEU A 625 10.93 -3.16 -11.95
C LEU A 625 11.90 -4.25 -12.47
N LYS A 626 13.19 -4.20 -12.09
CA LYS A 626 14.15 -5.27 -12.38
C LYS A 626 13.75 -6.56 -11.67
N LEU A 627 13.37 -6.48 -10.40
CA LEU A 627 12.90 -7.62 -9.62
C LEU A 627 11.67 -8.26 -10.28
N ALA A 628 10.64 -7.46 -10.59
CA ALA A 628 9.43 -7.91 -11.27
C ALA A 628 9.74 -8.61 -12.61
N HIS A 629 10.61 -8.02 -13.45
CA HIS A 629 11.01 -8.62 -14.72
C HIS A 629 11.72 -9.97 -14.55
N SER A 630 12.57 -10.10 -13.53
CA SER A 630 13.27 -11.36 -13.21
C SER A 630 12.30 -12.44 -12.72
N ILE A 631 11.34 -12.07 -11.89
CA ILE A 631 10.28 -12.98 -11.42
C ILE A 631 9.39 -13.44 -12.61
N GLY A 632 9.05 -12.52 -13.51
CA GLY A 632 8.25 -12.78 -14.71
C GLY A 632 8.91 -13.70 -15.77
N GLY A 633 10.15 -14.16 -15.55
CA GLY A 633 10.84 -15.09 -16.46
C GLY A 633 11.76 -14.41 -17.49
N GLY A 634 12.01 -13.11 -17.35
CA GLY A 634 13.01 -12.39 -18.12
C GLY A 634 14.42 -12.74 -17.65
N GLY A 635 15.00 -13.83 -18.17
CA GLY A 635 16.21 -14.51 -17.71
C GLY A 635 17.47 -13.66 -17.46
N GLY A 636 17.50 -12.94 -16.34
CA GLY A 636 18.69 -12.42 -15.68
C GLY A 636 18.77 -13.01 -14.27
N ASN A 637 19.87 -13.67 -13.95
CA ASN A 637 20.22 -13.93 -12.56
C ASN A 637 20.46 -12.57 -11.91
N LEU A 638 19.57 -12.13 -11.03
CA LEU A 638 19.88 -11.06 -10.09
C LEU A 638 20.77 -11.66 -8.99
N VAL A 639 22.03 -11.94 -9.33
CA VAL A 639 23.09 -12.23 -8.36
C VAL A 639 24.34 -11.53 -8.88
N THR A 640 24.51 -10.27 -8.47
CA THR A 640 25.80 -9.58 -8.57
C THR A 640 25.99 -8.64 -7.38
N ALA A 641 26.40 -9.20 -6.24
CA ALA A 641 27.43 -8.66 -5.36
C ALA A 641 27.72 -9.66 -4.23
N GLY A 642 28.96 -10.18 -4.16
CA GLY A 642 29.44 -10.98 -3.03
C GLY A 642 29.61 -12.48 -3.33
N GLU A 643 30.68 -13.07 -2.81
CA GLU A 643 31.21 -14.40 -3.13
C GLU A 643 30.36 -15.59 -2.63
N ASP A 644 30.43 -16.69 -3.39
CA ASP A 644 30.30 -18.11 -3.00
C ASP A 644 29.08 -18.56 -2.17
N VAL A 645 27.94 -18.84 -2.84
CA VAL A 645 27.00 -19.87 -2.34
C VAL A 645 27.47 -21.22 -2.87
N ALA A 646 28.00 -22.02 -1.95
CA ALA A 646 28.49 -23.37 -2.17
C ALA A 646 27.47 -24.26 -2.90
N ASP A 647 28.03 -25.06 -3.81
CA ASP A 647 27.40 -26.18 -4.50
C ASP A 647 26.77 -27.12 -3.46
N TRP A 648 25.44 -27.12 -3.35
CA TRP A 648 24.73 -28.20 -2.65
C TRP A 648 24.65 -29.36 -3.64
N GLU A 649 25.68 -30.21 -3.60
CA GLU A 649 25.68 -31.51 -4.28
C GLU A 649 24.56 -32.37 -3.68
N ASP A 650 23.62 -32.73 -4.54
CA ASP A 650 22.48 -33.60 -4.30
C ASP A 650 22.98 -35.06 -4.21
N GLU A 651 23.45 -35.47 -3.02
CA GLU A 651 23.69 -36.87 -2.67
C GLU A 651 22.39 -37.49 -2.15
N SER A 652 21.49 -37.88 -3.05
CA SER A 652 20.48 -38.90 -2.73
C SER A 652 21.05 -40.27 -3.10
N GLU A 653 21.66 -40.93 -2.12
CA GLU A 653 22.05 -42.34 -2.19
C GLU A 653 20.84 -43.23 -2.48
N GLY A 654 21.09 -44.27 -3.28
CA GLY A 654 20.08 -45.19 -3.76
C GLY A 654 19.46 -46.06 -2.67
N CYS A 655 18.22 -46.45 -2.89
CA CYS A 655 17.66 -47.66 -2.32
C CYS A 655 17.12 -48.51 -3.48
N GLU A 656 17.77 -49.66 -3.63
CA GLU A 656 17.39 -50.76 -4.49
C GLU A 656 16.07 -51.37 -4.00
N ASP A 657 15.22 -51.80 -4.93
CA ASP A 657 14.31 -52.92 -4.71
C ASP A 657 14.12 -53.64 -6.06
N GLU A 658 14.76 -54.80 -6.19
CA GLU A 658 14.36 -55.91 -7.05
C GLU A 658 13.10 -56.58 -6.41
N GLU A 659 12.21 -57.36 -7.01
CA GLU A 659 12.10 -58.20 -8.20
C GLU A 659 10.60 -58.25 -8.60
N ASP A 660 10.26 -58.54 -9.85
CA ASP A 660 9.66 -59.85 -10.19
C ASP A 660 9.23 -59.97 -11.66
N ALA A 661 9.52 -61.16 -12.17
CA ALA A 661 9.55 -61.55 -13.57
C ALA A 661 8.19 -62.00 -14.14
N SER A 662 8.04 -61.93 -15.48
CA SER A 662 7.71 -63.12 -16.28
C SER A 662 7.80 -62.89 -17.80
N GLY A 663 8.71 -63.62 -18.44
CA GLY A 663 8.35 -64.61 -19.46
C GLY A 663 8.25 -64.19 -20.94
N GLY A 664 9.09 -64.82 -21.77
CA GLY A 664 8.64 -65.27 -23.10
C GLY A 664 9.64 -65.13 -24.26
N ASP A 665 10.41 -66.19 -24.49
CA ASP A 665 11.28 -66.45 -25.64
C ASP A 665 10.65 -66.20 -27.04
N ALA A 666 11.49 -65.81 -28.02
CA ALA A 666 11.86 -66.70 -29.13
C ALA A 666 12.77 -66.02 -30.17
N ASP A 667 13.71 -66.84 -30.63
CA ASP A 667 14.93 -66.55 -31.36
C ASP A 667 14.73 -66.56 -32.90
N THR A 668 15.79 -66.18 -33.62
CA THR A 668 16.20 -66.54 -35.00
C THR A 668 16.08 -65.53 -36.17
N SER A 669 17.25 -65.00 -36.52
CA SER A 669 17.88 -65.03 -37.86
C SER A 669 17.36 -64.15 -39.03
N GLY A 670 18.31 -63.55 -39.79
CA GLY A 670 18.15 -63.37 -41.24
C GLY A 670 18.39 -61.99 -41.88
N LYS A 671 19.64 -61.75 -42.32
CA LYS A 671 20.09 -61.05 -43.55
C LYS A 671 19.33 -59.81 -44.12
N LYS A 672 20.07 -58.69 -44.13
CA LYS A 672 20.26 -57.65 -45.18
C LYS A 672 19.16 -57.45 -46.26
N LYS A 673 18.60 -56.24 -46.34
CA LYS A 673 18.43 -55.45 -47.59
C LYS A 673 18.14 -53.96 -47.33
N LYS A 674 18.73 -53.10 -48.19
CA LYS A 674 18.69 -51.63 -48.18
C LYS A 674 17.28 -51.08 -48.44
N GLY A 675 16.87 -50.04 -47.72
CA GLY A 675 15.65 -49.26 -48.02
C GLY A 675 15.52 -47.96 -47.21
N ARG A 676 15.29 -46.86 -47.92
CA ARG A 676 15.16 -45.44 -47.54
C ARG A 676 14.26 -45.08 -46.31
N LYS A 677 14.61 -43.90 -45.75
CA LYS A 677 13.78 -42.88 -45.03
C LYS A 677 13.43 -43.11 -43.55
N GLY A 678 13.85 -42.13 -42.72
CA GLY A 678 13.28 -41.85 -41.40
C GLY A 678 14.27 -41.37 -40.35
N ARG A 679 14.80 -40.13 -40.47
CA ARG A 679 15.48 -39.47 -39.33
C ARG A 679 14.39 -39.04 -38.33
N LYS A 680 14.00 -39.92 -37.40
CA LYS A 680 13.29 -39.52 -36.18
C LYS A 680 14.31 -38.80 -35.29
N GLY A 681 14.25 -37.46 -35.29
CA GLY A 681 14.92 -36.65 -34.28
C GLY A 681 14.25 -36.91 -32.94
N GLY A 682 14.96 -37.56 -32.02
CA GLY A 682 14.56 -37.60 -30.62
C GLY A 682 14.61 -36.17 -30.07
N LYS A 683 13.45 -35.55 -29.88
CA LYS A 683 13.33 -34.37 -29.01
C LYS A 683 13.70 -34.82 -27.60
N LYS A 684 14.93 -34.52 -27.15
CA LYS A 684 15.19 -34.37 -25.71
C LYS A 684 14.18 -33.34 -25.21
N LYS A 685 13.19 -33.75 -24.43
CA LYS A 685 12.40 -32.80 -23.62
C LYS A 685 13.43 -32.07 -22.75
N LYS A 686 13.69 -30.79 -23.05
CA LYS A 686 14.32 -29.90 -22.09
C LYS A 686 13.35 -29.90 -20.90
N LYS A 687 13.76 -30.42 -19.74
CA LYS A 687 13.12 -30.04 -18.48
C LYS A 687 13.21 -28.52 -18.45
N GLU A 688 12.06 -27.87 -18.39
CA GLU A 688 11.97 -26.42 -18.22
C GLU A 688 12.67 -26.10 -16.89
N LYS A 689 13.61 -25.16 -16.89
CA LYS A 689 14.29 -24.78 -15.65
C LYS A 689 13.27 -23.98 -14.84
N LYS A 690 12.81 -24.54 -13.72
CA LYS A 690 11.96 -23.86 -12.74
C LYS A 690 12.57 -22.50 -12.36
N ASN A 691 11.75 -21.45 -12.32
CA ASN A 691 12.25 -20.12 -11.91
C ASN A 691 12.34 -20.10 -10.37
N LYS A 692 13.52 -20.39 -9.81
CA LYS A 692 13.72 -20.42 -8.35
C LYS A 692 13.32 -19.12 -7.66
N LEU A 693 13.54 -17.96 -8.29
CA LEU A 693 13.16 -16.67 -7.72
C LEU A 693 11.63 -16.50 -7.64
N TRP A 694 10.89 -17.09 -8.58
CA TRP A 694 9.42 -17.10 -8.51
C TRP A 694 8.92 -17.98 -7.36
N ILE A 695 9.53 -19.15 -7.16
CA ILE A 695 9.19 -20.04 -6.04
C ILE A 695 9.42 -19.31 -4.71
N GLU A 696 10.57 -18.65 -4.55
CA GLU A 696 10.85 -17.89 -3.35
C GLU A 696 9.89 -16.69 -3.17
N PHE A 697 9.54 -16.00 -4.26
CA PHE A 697 8.52 -14.95 -4.21
C PHE A 697 7.17 -15.49 -3.72
N LEU A 698 6.74 -16.66 -4.19
CA LEU A 698 5.52 -17.31 -3.69
C LEU A 698 5.68 -17.70 -2.21
N ARG A 699 6.80 -18.30 -1.81
CA ARG A 699 7.05 -18.66 -0.41
C ARG A 699 6.88 -17.47 0.51
N ARG A 700 7.46 -16.31 0.16
CA ARG A 700 7.31 -15.05 0.92
C ARG A 700 5.91 -14.48 0.86
N ALA A 701 5.24 -14.58 -0.30
CA ALA A 701 3.85 -14.14 -0.44
C ALA A 701 2.93 -14.80 0.58
N PHE A 702 3.18 -16.07 0.88
CA PHE A 702 2.46 -16.88 1.87
C PHE A 702 3.20 -17.01 3.21
N VAL A 703 4.17 -16.14 3.49
CA VAL A 703 4.91 -16.09 4.78
C VAL A 703 5.47 -17.45 5.21
N GLY A 704 5.96 -18.23 4.24
CA GLY A 704 6.57 -19.54 4.49
C GLY A 704 5.60 -20.65 4.90
N THR A 705 4.28 -20.45 4.83
CA THR A 705 3.30 -21.47 5.26
C THR A 705 2.89 -22.44 4.15
N MET A 706 3.30 -22.22 2.90
CA MET A 706 3.07 -23.18 1.82
C MET A 706 4.21 -24.19 1.76
N ASP A 707 3.84 -25.48 1.63
CA ASP A 707 4.79 -26.56 1.49
C ASP A 707 5.53 -26.51 0.15
N ASP A 708 6.75 -27.04 0.13
CA ASP A 708 7.60 -27.02 -1.07
C ASP A 708 6.94 -27.74 -2.24
N ASP A 709 6.24 -28.86 -2.01
CA ASP A 709 5.52 -29.61 -3.03
C ASP A 709 4.40 -28.76 -3.68
N ASP A 710 3.65 -27.99 -2.89
CA ASP A 710 2.62 -27.09 -3.40
C ASP A 710 3.24 -25.95 -4.21
N LEU A 711 4.36 -25.39 -3.75
CA LEU A 711 5.09 -24.35 -4.49
C LEU A 711 5.66 -24.89 -5.81
N GLU A 712 6.09 -26.15 -5.86
CA GLU A 712 6.64 -26.80 -7.03
C GLU A 712 5.62 -26.95 -8.17
N ASP A 713 4.34 -27.13 -7.85
CA ASP A 713 3.25 -27.21 -8.82
C ASP A 713 3.04 -25.87 -9.56
N PHE A 714 3.53 -24.76 -9.00
CA PHE A 714 3.41 -23.42 -9.56
C PHE A 714 4.71 -22.86 -10.20
N ALA A 715 5.78 -23.66 -10.25
CA ALA A 715 7.15 -23.24 -10.61
C ALA A 715 7.42 -22.94 -12.10
#